data_AF-A0A2D6MYE5-F1
#
_entry.id   AF-A0A2D6MYE5-F1
#
_cell.length_a   1.000
_cell.length_b   1.000
_cell.length_c   1.000
_cell.angle_alpha   90.00
_cell.angle_beta   90.00
_cell.angle_gamma   90.00
#
_symmetry.space_group_name_H-M   'P 1'
#
loop_
_entity.id
_entity.type
_entity.pdbx_description
1 polymer ?
#
loop_
_entity_poly.entity_id
_entity_poly.type
_entity_poly.pdbx_seq_one_letter_code
_entity_poly.pdbx_strand_id
1 'polypeptide(L)'
;MQCAGQTHVKPLRIATDAQDGRDPRLRDTLMSEADNSQTREEEGTDSPDLDASFTVDSSTLSSDESEFAKQMGFGGGAGNQGASGEPQSAAPTAEATPAADEPAEVPAEESPPDEQAGAAVEDAEAVTNDDEAVAATAADPDEDDPANGDSEVDAAAPDKSENWEEIQPRTAADGMQETLQERADELLERPARTPAADARVALPPAIDEGELAALRSELASAEQRCGGLQEELAERDAELLQLREEAGDPTDAEHEKLREQLSSDLETLGSERDQLIDQLATTSGQLVQAQDRVEQLEVSLKAARGALTPLPEGERALRTEVIGLRTRLDEAHEDNAALMSELSTQATDLAIALARVEDRQHEVDVHVERASELEAAVAQRDGQLDEALAQHREILAVSTRLQAENNELRSTQAALEETLQARDLEISAREEHLTVTRQGLTLRDAQLIDANEQLEQEKHRGDALEAELQRRQLDIDQLHARVERRESRIATLAETLKRVEEAMGQGIGGSESPLSSLPQAEWSQPAPGLASELPAPETRAQASTQPETQPGDEGMREDEIREDPCEPAAQSETEDEVDAAAPADRLLMKSLSAPPILSTWRDRRFDEVTGDLPTSSVHAFLAERLHAQLGDSSPECIDVKSLGGSLPDAEVRLVKALQALGDGPIRVEVIDFDEERADERRRRVELAGLGETIEVRVADLDEWAVDAPCHAILLSDALHGQPEVGRVLDHFSAALSNGALLLFVGRIGVGGIRLSASTLSQLEELWSVLPESLSQTEDIRNVPRQDEDCGLPVDDADPASSLLERFEPLVVAGFGHLADLVVGPARGFAMSAEDDDAMQLLESIMAIDESRALSEDLAPRHGVAVFAASGADPTERFGQAWPGEPEVD
;
A
#
# COMPACT_ATOMS: atom_id res chain seq x y z
N MET A 1 7.87 9.54 -69.95
CA MET A 1 9.05 10.43 -69.92
C MET A 1 9.93 9.93 -68.79
N GLN A 2 11.16 9.56 -69.12
CA GLN A 2 12.20 9.00 -68.23
C GLN A 2 13.04 10.12 -67.60
N CYS A 3 13.58 9.88 -66.40
CA CYS A 3 14.91 10.24 -65.88
C CYS A 3 14.97 9.70 -64.43
N ALA A 4 15.66 8.61 -64.05
CA ALA A 4 17.07 8.21 -64.15
C ALA A 4 18.01 8.96 -63.18
N GLY A 5 18.47 8.24 -62.15
CA GLY A 5 19.54 8.62 -61.22
C GLY A 5 20.02 7.41 -60.43
N GLN A 6 20.86 6.57 -61.05
CA GLN A 6 21.58 5.46 -60.40
C GLN A 6 22.97 5.94 -59.95
N THR A 7 23.36 5.59 -58.73
CA THR A 7 24.78 5.54 -58.33
C THR A 7 25.08 4.19 -57.66
N HIS A 8 26.10 3.53 -58.21
CA HIS A 8 26.68 2.26 -57.79
C HIS A 8 27.52 2.41 -56.50
N VAL A 9 27.46 1.42 -55.60
CA VAL A 9 28.58 1.07 -54.71
C VAL A 9 28.79 -0.45 -54.73
N LYS A 10 30.06 -0.85 -54.93
CA LYS A 10 30.58 -2.23 -54.99
C LYS A 10 30.86 -2.79 -53.59
N PRO A 11 30.86 -4.13 -53.40
CA PRO A 11 31.20 -4.76 -52.14
C PRO A 11 32.73 -4.94 -51.99
N LEU A 12 33.26 -4.66 -50.80
CA LEU A 12 34.63 -4.99 -50.41
C LEU A 12 34.66 -6.36 -49.70
N ARG A 13 35.45 -7.28 -50.25
CA ARG A 13 35.96 -8.50 -49.58
C ARG A 13 37.43 -8.26 -49.22
N ILE A 14 37.81 -8.44 -47.95
CA ILE A 14 39.19 -8.72 -47.48
C ILE A 14 39.01 -9.53 -46.18
N ALA A 15 39.19 -10.85 -46.17
CA ALA A 15 40.42 -11.65 -46.08
C ALA A 15 40.86 -11.94 -44.63
N THR A 16 40.81 -13.23 -44.32
CA THR A 16 41.42 -13.98 -43.23
C THR A 16 42.95 -13.98 -43.33
N ASP A 17 43.66 -13.85 -42.20
CA ASP A 17 44.72 -14.77 -41.73
C ASP A 17 45.62 -14.16 -40.64
N ALA A 18 46.06 -15.06 -39.73
CA ALA A 18 47.25 -15.02 -38.86
C ALA A 18 47.19 -14.09 -37.61
N GLN A 19 47.66 -14.45 -36.41
CA GLN A 19 48.61 -15.51 -36.04
C GLN A 19 48.67 -15.74 -34.50
N ASP A 20 48.93 -16.99 -34.12
CA ASP A 20 49.79 -17.52 -33.04
C ASP A 20 49.95 -16.81 -31.67
N GLY A 21 49.59 -17.56 -30.61
CA GLY A 21 50.13 -17.42 -29.26
C GLY A 21 50.00 -18.74 -28.46
N ARG A 22 51.03 -19.59 -28.54
CA ARG A 22 51.22 -20.83 -27.75
C ARG A 22 51.59 -20.50 -26.29
N ASP A 23 51.12 -21.27 -25.30
CA ASP A 23 51.89 -22.39 -24.71
C ASP A 23 51.04 -23.24 -23.71
N PRO A 24 51.43 -24.51 -23.43
CA PRO A 24 50.58 -25.56 -22.87
C PRO A 24 50.98 -26.04 -21.46
N ARG A 25 50.10 -26.83 -20.82
CA ARG A 25 50.30 -27.82 -19.72
C ARG A 25 48.87 -28.29 -19.33
N LEU A 26 48.43 -29.54 -19.23
CA LEU A 26 48.94 -30.92 -19.08
C LEU A 26 47.82 -31.86 -19.65
N ARG A 27 48.08 -32.85 -20.53
CA ARG A 27 48.25 -34.31 -20.23
C ARG A 27 47.55 -34.82 -18.97
N ASP A 28 46.94 -36.00 -18.89
CA ASP A 28 46.54 -37.12 -19.77
C ASP A 28 45.94 -38.14 -18.77
N THR A 29 44.69 -38.58 -18.89
CA THR A 29 44.19 -39.91 -18.46
C THR A 29 42.76 -40.07 -19.00
N LEU A 30 42.49 -40.66 -20.17
CA LEU A 30 42.45 -42.08 -20.58
C LEU A 30 41.46 -43.01 -19.84
N MET A 31 40.63 -43.67 -20.67
CA MET A 31 39.88 -44.94 -20.52
C MET A 31 38.42 -44.79 -20.04
N SER A 32 37.41 -44.86 -20.93
CA SER A 32 36.70 -46.07 -21.45
C SER A 32 36.01 -46.85 -20.33
N GLU A 33 34.69 -46.98 -20.28
CA GLU A 33 33.80 -47.90 -21.05
C GLU A 33 32.34 -47.39 -20.81
N ALA A 34 31.49 -47.15 -21.81
CA ALA A 34 30.69 -48.10 -22.60
C ALA A 34 29.74 -49.02 -21.78
N ASP A 35 28.47 -49.02 -22.20
CA ASP A 35 27.38 -49.94 -21.88
C ASP A 35 26.68 -49.83 -20.52
N ASN A 36 25.55 -49.11 -20.48
CA ASN A 36 24.27 -49.79 -20.28
C ASN A 36 23.08 -48.93 -20.71
N SER A 37 22.28 -49.50 -21.59
CA SER A 37 20.99 -48.98 -22.05
C SER A 37 19.89 -49.97 -21.66
N GLN A 38 18.67 -49.45 -21.55
CA GLN A 38 17.37 -50.15 -21.46
C GLN A 38 16.85 -50.51 -20.05
N THR A 39 15.81 -49.77 -19.64
CA THR A 39 14.38 -50.17 -19.41
C THR A 39 13.76 -49.01 -18.60
N ARG A 40 13.01 -48.06 -19.17
CA ARG A 40 11.60 -48.11 -19.61
C ARG A 40 10.69 -48.88 -18.64
N GLU A 41 10.27 -48.19 -17.59
CA GLU A 41 9.02 -48.46 -16.88
C GLU A 41 8.12 -47.23 -17.05
N GLU A 42 6.92 -47.50 -17.58
CA GLU A 42 5.81 -46.60 -17.76
C GLU A 42 5.04 -46.57 -16.42
N GLU A 43 5.03 -45.44 -15.71
CA GLU A 43 4.10 -45.20 -14.62
C GLU A 43 3.06 -44.16 -15.03
N GLY A 44 1.80 -44.54 -14.82
CA GLY A 44 0.62 -43.86 -15.28
C GLY A 44 0.29 -42.61 -14.47
N THR A 45 -0.19 -41.61 -15.19
CA THR A 45 -0.83 -40.40 -14.66
C THR A 45 -2.30 -40.70 -14.37
N ASP A 46 -2.64 -40.95 -13.10
CA ASP A 46 -4.01 -40.85 -12.60
C ASP A 46 -4.20 -39.43 -12.03
N SER A 47 -4.83 -38.55 -12.82
CA SER A 47 -5.36 -37.26 -12.36
C SER A 47 -6.75 -37.48 -11.75
N PRO A 48 -7.04 -36.98 -10.54
CA PRO A 48 -8.41 -36.97 -10.03
C PRO A 48 -9.19 -35.76 -10.54
N ASP A 49 -10.27 -36.02 -11.28
CA ASP A 49 -11.35 -35.07 -11.55
C ASP A 49 -12.03 -34.66 -10.23
N LEU A 50 -11.96 -33.37 -9.89
CA LEU A 50 -12.72 -32.75 -8.80
C LEU A 50 -13.81 -31.83 -9.38
N ASP A 51 -14.89 -32.44 -9.87
CA ASP A 51 -16.17 -31.76 -10.04
C ASP A 51 -16.89 -31.71 -8.67
N ALA A 52 -16.61 -30.68 -7.88
CA ALA A 52 -17.33 -30.39 -6.64
C ALA A 52 -18.53 -29.47 -6.93
N SER A 53 -19.67 -30.04 -7.30
CA SER A 53 -20.94 -29.31 -7.29
C SER A 53 -21.42 -29.14 -5.84
N PHE A 54 -21.37 -27.92 -5.30
CA PHE A 54 -21.88 -27.58 -3.98
C PHE A 54 -23.42 -27.54 -4.00
N THR A 55 -24.08 -28.57 -3.46
CA THR A 55 -25.52 -28.54 -3.19
C THR A 55 -25.75 -28.15 -1.74
N VAL A 56 -26.30 -26.96 -1.50
CA VAL A 56 -26.70 -26.49 -0.16
C VAL A 56 -27.99 -27.20 0.24
N ASP A 57 -27.95 -27.92 1.36
CA ASP A 57 -29.11 -28.62 1.92
C ASP A 57 -30.06 -27.60 2.56
N SER A 58 -31.18 -27.31 1.90
CA SER A 58 -32.18 -26.33 2.35
C SER A 58 -32.80 -26.61 3.73
N SER A 59 -32.53 -27.78 4.31
CA SER A 59 -32.98 -28.16 5.65
C SER A 59 -32.12 -27.62 6.80
N THR A 60 -30.93 -27.07 6.51
CA THR A 60 -30.03 -26.47 7.51
C THR A 60 -30.12 -24.95 7.60
N LEU A 61 -30.90 -24.30 6.74
CA LEU A 61 -31.05 -22.85 6.72
C LEU A 61 -32.06 -22.38 7.77
N SER A 62 -31.74 -21.29 8.46
CA SER A 62 -32.68 -20.61 9.35
C SER A 62 -33.87 -20.03 8.56
N SER A 63 -34.96 -19.68 9.25
CA SER A 63 -36.15 -19.10 8.62
C SER A 63 -35.80 -17.89 7.74
N ASP A 64 -34.91 -17.03 8.24
CA ASP A 64 -34.54 -15.76 7.60
C ASP A 64 -33.59 -16.01 6.41
N GLU A 65 -32.71 -17.01 6.51
CA GLU A 65 -31.83 -17.44 5.41
C GLU A 65 -32.61 -18.13 4.29
N SER A 66 -33.69 -18.85 4.64
CA SER A 66 -34.59 -19.48 3.66
C SER A 66 -35.40 -18.43 2.89
N GLU A 67 -35.72 -17.30 3.53
CA GLU A 67 -36.44 -16.19 2.93
C GLU A 67 -35.51 -15.39 2.01
N PHE A 68 -34.26 -15.16 2.45
CA PHE A 68 -33.22 -14.56 1.63
C PHE A 68 -32.88 -15.41 0.39
N ALA A 69 -32.73 -16.73 0.54
CA ALA A 69 -32.46 -17.64 -0.59
C ALA A 69 -33.62 -17.69 -1.60
N LYS A 70 -34.87 -17.50 -1.14
CA LYS A 70 -36.05 -17.33 -2.02
C LYS A 70 -36.03 -15.98 -2.73
N GLN A 71 -35.66 -14.92 -2.04
CA GLN A 71 -35.61 -13.56 -2.59
C GLN A 71 -34.49 -13.43 -3.63
N MET A 72 -33.40 -14.17 -3.47
CA MET A 72 -32.26 -14.23 -4.40
C MET A 72 -32.42 -15.26 -5.54
N GLY A 73 -33.59 -15.89 -5.69
CA GLY A 73 -33.89 -16.73 -6.85
C GLY A 73 -33.27 -18.14 -6.85
N PHE A 74 -32.71 -18.60 -5.73
CA PHE A 74 -32.12 -19.95 -5.61
C PHE A 74 -33.17 -21.07 -5.34
N GLY A 75 -34.46 -20.72 -5.33
CA GLY A 75 -35.57 -21.64 -5.06
C GLY A 75 -36.10 -22.38 -6.28
N GLY A 76 -35.51 -23.53 -6.62
CA GLY A 76 -36.25 -24.70 -7.11
C GLY A 76 -36.75 -24.70 -8.56
N GLY A 77 -35.89 -25.15 -9.48
CA GLY A 77 -36.31 -25.71 -10.77
C GLY A 77 -36.93 -27.09 -10.59
N ALA A 78 -38.26 -27.16 -10.46
CA ALA A 78 -39.03 -28.37 -10.68
C ALA A 78 -39.85 -28.20 -11.96
N GLY A 79 -39.47 -28.95 -13.00
CA GLY A 79 -40.10 -28.89 -14.30
C GLY A 79 -41.58 -29.26 -14.27
N ASN A 80 -42.36 -28.66 -15.18
CA ASN A 80 -43.52 -29.35 -15.71
C ASN A 80 -43.84 -28.93 -17.14
N GLN A 81 -44.25 -29.94 -17.89
CA GLN A 81 -44.59 -29.94 -19.29
C GLN A 81 -45.94 -29.25 -19.54
N GLY A 82 -46.03 -28.56 -20.69
CA GLY A 82 -47.18 -28.54 -21.59
C GLY A 82 -48.50 -27.92 -21.10
N ALA A 83 -48.93 -26.83 -21.74
CA ALA A 83 -50.14 -26.82 -22.56
C ALA A 83 -50.44 -25.42 -23.14
N SER A 84 -50.84 -25.47 -24.40
CA SER A 84 -51.50 -24.44 -25.22
C SER A 84 -52.68 -23.71 -24.55
N GLY A 85 -52.86 -22.43 -24.85
CA GLY A 85 -54.13 -21.73 -24.67
C GLY A 85 -54.07 -20.22 -24.97
N GLU A 86 -54.82 -19.80 -25.99
CA GLU A 86 -55.02 -18.43 -26.52
C GLU A 86 -55.47 -17.35 -25.51
N PRO A 87 -55.34 -16.04 -25.88
CA PRO A 87 -55.70 -14.92 -25.02
C PRO A 87 -57.18 -14.54 -25.15
N GLN A 88 -57.84 -14.21 -24.05
CA GLN A 88 -59.12 -13.50 -24.06
C GLN A 88 -59.11 -12.24 -23.19
N SER A 89 -59.41 -11.15 -23.88
CA SER A 89 -59.92 -9.86 -23.41
C SER A 89 -61.12 -10.01 -22.45
N ALA A 90 -61.13 -9.25 -21.37
CA ALA A 90 -62.34 -8.68 -20.78
C ALA A 90 -62.04 -7.46 -19.89
N ALA A 91 -62.92 -6.48 -20.00
CA ALA A 91 -62.90 -5.12 -19.45
C ALA A 91 -63.50 -5.04 -18.01
N PRO A 92 -63.65 -3.84 -17.40
CA PRO A 92 -63.52 -3.61 -15.95
C PRO A 92 -64.84 -3.62 -15.15
N THR A 93 -64.74 -3.68 -13.82
CA THR A 93 -65.83 -3.42 -12.85
C THR A 93 -65.16 -2.94 -11.54
N ALA A 94 -65.16 -1.63 -11.26
CA ALA A 94 -66.13 -0.85 -10.46
C ALA A 94 -66.00 -1.03 -8.92
N GLU A 95 -65.75 0.12 -8.27
CA GLU A 95 -66.18 0.57 -6.94
C GLU A 95 -65.83 -0.23 -5.67
N ALA A 96 -64.94 0.35 -4.85
CA ALA A 96 -65.09 0.38 -3.40
C ALA A 96 -64.33 1.58 -2.80
N THR A 97 -65.08 2.50 -2.21
CA THR A 97 -64.63 3.61 -1.34
C THR A 97 -64.15 3.08 0.02
N PRO A 98 -63.18 3.72 0.68
CA PRO A 98 -63.47 4.28 2.02
C PRO A 98 -62.83 5.68 2.20
N ALA A 99 -63.61 6.67 2.63
CA ALA A 99 -63.78 7.12 4.02
C ALA A 99 -62.67 8.10 4.44
N ALA A 100 -63.10 9.35 4.56
CA ALA A 100 -62.35 10.52 4.99
C ALA A 100 -62.00 10.45 6.48
N ASP A 101 -60.81 10.91 6.83
CA ASP A 101 -60.45 11.32 8.18
C ASP A 101 -59.86 12.74 8.13
N GLU A 102 -60.44 13.62 8.94
CA GLU A 102 -60.05 15.01 9.16
C GLU A 102 -58.73 15.11 9.95
N PRO A 103 -57.85 16.11 9.70
CA PRO A 103 -56.88 16.52 10.71
C PRO A 103 -57.38 17.74 11.48
N ALA A 104 -57.43 17.58 12.80
CA ALA A 104 -57.74 18.62 13.77
C ALA A 104 -56.52 19.48 14.15
N GLU A 105 -56.77 20.78 14.20
CA GLU A 105 -56.31 21.80 15.15
C GLU A 105 -54.82 21.94 15.55
N VAL A 106 -54.31 23.13 15.19
CA VAL A 106 -53.11 23.82 15.69
C VAL A 106 -53.34 24.33 17.14
N PRO A 107 -52.29 24.37 17.99
CA PRO A 107 -51.92 25.63 18.66
C PRO A 107 -50.38 25.82 18.70
N ALA A 108 -49.82 26.96 18.26
CA ALA A 108 -49.67 28.24 18.96
C ALA A 108 -48.57 28.26 20.05
N GLU A 109 -47.51 29.01 19.74
CA GLU A 109 -46.58 29.81 20.56
C GLU A 109 -46.36 29.47 22.05
N GLU A 110 -45.09 29.29 22.47
CA GLU A 110 -44.57 29.91 23.70
C GLU A 110 -43.02 29.99 23.72
N SER A 111 -42.54 31.15 24.17
CA SER A 111 -41.15 31.63 24.31
C SER A 111 -40.33 30.90 25.40
N PRO A 112 -38.98 31.08 25.44
CA PRO A 112 -38.10 30.35 26.36
C PRO A 112 -38.02 31.00 27.75
N PRO A 113 -37.64 30.25 28.81
CA PRO A 113 -37.32 30.85 30.09
C PRO A 113 -35.82 31.07 30.27
N ASP A 114 -35.49 32.29 30.69
CA ASP A 114 -34.31 32.63 31.47
C ASP A 114 -34.41 32.07 32.91
N GLU A 115 -33.24 32.00 33.54
CA GLU A 115 -32.92 32.18 34.97
C GLU A 115 -32.41 31.01 35.84
N GLN A 116 -31.30 31.36 36.53
CA GLN A 116 -30.76 30.92 37.83
C GLN A 116 -29.70 29.79 37.81
N ALA A 117 -28.41 30.07 38.06
CA ALA A 117 -27.73 30.59 39.26
C ALA A 117 -27.35 29.51 40.31
N GLY A 118 -26.04 29.31 40.50
CA GLY A 118 -25.41 28.59 41.62
C GLY A 118 -23.90 28.43 41.32
N ALA A 119 -22.99 29.24 41.85
CA ALA A 119 -22.40 29.25 43.21
C ALA A 119 -21.20 28.30 43.38
N ALA A 120 -19.98 28.89 43.43
CA ALA A 120 -18.72 28.42 44.07
C ALA A 120 -17.71 29.60 43.95
N VAL A 121 -17.09 30.25 44.96
CA VAL A 121 -16.39 29.83 46.21
C VAL A 121 -15.27 28.84 45.85
N GLU A 122 -13.95 29.07 46.01
CA GLU A 122 -13.11 29.98 46.80
C GLU A 122 -11.65 29.92 46.26
N ASP A 123 -10.83 30.92 46.61
CA ASP A 123 -9.39 30.90 46.98
C ASP A 123 -8.38 30.01 46.22
N ALA A 124 -7.38 30.60 45.55
CA ALA A 124 -6.08 31.07 46.06
C ALA A 124 -4.94 30.04 45.85
N GLU A 125 -3.92 30.41 45.06
CA GLU A 125 -2.56 30.68 45.54
C GLU A 125 -1.58 30.77 44.36
N ALA A 126 -0.80 31.84 44.38
CA ALA A 126 0.35 32.06 43.53
C ALA A 126 1.57 31.40 44.17
N VAL A 127 2.33 30.62 43.38
CA VAL A 127 3.69 30.23 43.73
C VAL A 127 4.58 30.48 42.51
N THR A 128 5.39 31.53 42.64
CA THR A 128 6.62 31.76 41.89
C THR A 128 7.65 30.71 42.25
N ASN A 129 8.44 30.23 41.29
CA ASN A 129 9.83 29.85 41.50
C ASN A 129 10.60 30.02 40.18
N ASP A 130 11.49 31.02 40.19
CA ASP A 130 12.76 30.99 39.47
C ASP A 130 13.63 29.86 40.05
N ASP A 131 14.37 29.12 39.23
CA ASP A 131 15.85 29.12 39.28
C ASP A 131 16.52 28.10 38.35
N GLU A 132 17.64 28.58 37.81
CA GLU A 132 18.91 27.91 37.49
C GLU A 132 19.09 26.99 36.28
N ALA A 133 19.90 27.56 35.38
CA ALA A 133 20.76 26.93 34.39
C ALA A 133 21.77 25.93 34.98
N VAL A 134 22.01 24.83 34.27
CA VAL A 134 23.32 24.15 34.23
C VAL A 134 23.61 23.69 32.81
N ALA A 135 24.70 24.21 32.25
CA ALA A 135 25.34 23.74 31.04
C ALA A 135 26.16 22.47 31.32
N ALA A 136 26.14 21.50 30.40
CA ALA A 136 27.17 20.48 30.32
C ALA A 136 27.36 20.00 28.87
N THR A 137 28.50 20.42 28.32
CA THR A 137 29.22 19.86 27.18
C THR A 137 29.72 18.44 27.43
N ALA A 138 29.51 17.51 26.49
CA ALA A 138 30.34 16.33 26.21
C ALA A 138 29.98 15.86 24.78
N ALA A 139 30.81 16.06 23.75
CA ALA A 139 32.03 15.31 23.42
C ALA A 139 31.72 13.89 22.89
N ASP A 140 31.90 13.74 21.57
CA ASP A 140 32.09 12.49 20.81
C ASP A 140 33.09 11.54 21.48
N PRO A 141 33.01 10.22 21.18
CA PRO A 141 33.93 9.70 20.16
C PRO A 141 33.36 8.59 19.26
N ASP A 142 33.70 8.71 17.97
CA ASP A 142 34.28 7.67 17.09
C ASP A 142 33.67 6.24 17.13
N GLU A 143 32.81 5.94 16.14
CA GLU A 143 32.58 4.58 15.68
C GLU A 143 33.44 4.32 14.43
N ASP A 144 34.58 3.66 14.66
CA ASP A 144 35.40 3.01 13.64
C ASP A 144 34.73 1.68 13.22
N ASP A 145 34.34 1.63 11.95
CA ASP A 145 33.83 0.45 11.25
C ASP A 145 34.99 -0.24 10.49
N PRO A 146 35.25 -1.55 10.72
CA PRO A 146 35.99 -2.32 9.74
C PRO A 146 35.16 -3.47 9.16
N ALA A 147 35.02 -3.36 7.84
CA ALA A 147 34.57 -4.36 6.90
C ALA A 147 35.30 -5.72 6.97
N ASN A 148 34.61 -6.69 6.35
CA ASN A 148 35.05 -7.95 5.74
C ASN A 148 35.02 -9.24 6.57
N GLY A 149 34.28 -10.22 6.04
CA GLY A 149 34.40 -11.63 6.40
C GLY A 149 33.41 -12.53 5.68
N ASP A 150 33.62 -12.76 4.39
CA ASP A 150 33.01 -13.84 3.59
C ASP A 150 33.09 -15.20 4.31
N SER A 151 32.00 -15.98 4.27
CA SER A 151 32.08 -17.42 4.05
C SER A 151 30.73 -18.02 3.63
N GLU A 152 30.67 -18.46 2.38
CA GLU A 152 29.84 -19.56 1.88
C GLU A 152 29.92 -20.77 2.81
N VAL A 153 28.81 -21.50 3.04
CA VAL A 153 28.72 -22.97 2.82
C VAL A 153 27.25 -23.40 2.67
N ASP A 154 26.94 -24.02 1.53
CA ASP A 154 25.79 -24.88 1.24
C ASP A 154 25.54 -25.99 2.27
N ALA A 155 24.28 -26.27 2.63
CA ALA A 155 23.86 -27.67 2.86
C ALA A 155 22.34 -27.82 2.78
N ALA A 156 21.90 -28.48 1.71
CA ALA A 156 20.58 -29.04 1.51
C ALA A 156 20.16 -29.97 2.67
N ALA A 157 18.93 -29.79 3.14
CA ALA A 157 18.22 -30.75 3.96
C ALA A 157 17.41 -31.71 3.07
N PRO A 158 17.44 -33.04 3.31
CA PRO A 158 16.38 -33.91 2.87
C PRO A 158 15.41 -34.19 4.01
N ASP A 159 14.15 -33.90 3.71
CA ASP A 159 12.94 -34.37 4.35
C ASP A 159 12.90 -35.90 4.41
N LYS A 160 12.78 -36.45 5.63
CA LYS A 160 12.22 -37.78 5.91
C LYS A 160 11.49 -37.76 7.24
N SER A 161 10.18 -37.56 7.13
CA SER A 161 9.19 -38.03 8.09
C SER A 161 9.29 -39.55 8.28
N GLU A 162 9.37 -40.01 9.53
CA GLU A 162 8.78 -41.28 9.98
C GLU A 162 8.83 -41.39 11.52
N ASN A 163 7.66 -41.17 12.12
CA ASN A 163 7.07 -42.01 13.16
C ASN A 163 7.91 -42.40 14.38
N TRP A 164 7.85 -41.60 15.46
CA TRP A 164 7.96 -42.11 16.83
C TRP A 164 6.94 -41.42 17.73
N GLU A 165 5.94 -42.20 18.14
CA GLU A 165 4.95 -41.88 19.16
C GLU A 165 5.62 -41.57 20.51
N GLU A 166 5.31 -40.39 21.03
CA GLU A 166 4.85 -40.13 22.40
C GLU A 166 5.43 -41.04 23.52
N ILE A 167 6.59 -40.67 24.05
CA ILE A 167 7.01 -41.08 25.41
C ILE A 167 7.19 -39.82 26.25
N GLN A 168 6.23 -39.57 27.14
CA GLN A 168 6.34 -38.56 28.18
C GLN A 168 7.55 -38.83 29.09
N PRO A 169 8.43 -37.84 29.36
CA PRO A 169 9.46 -38.01 30.37
C PRO A 169 8.85 -37.92 31.77
N ARG A 170 9.01 -39.01 32.53
CA ARG A 170 8.76 -39.02 33.98
C ARG A 170 9.85 -38.23 34.70
N THR A 171 9.38 -37.34 35.56
CA THR A 171 10.09 -36.59 36.61
C THR A 171 10.87 -37.50 37.57
N ALA A 172 12.13 -37.81 37.24
CA ALA A 172 13.04 -38.54 38.13
C ALA A 172 14.52 -38.12 38.01
N ALA A 173 14.82 -36.94 37.46
CA ALA A 173 16.20 -36.47 37.26
C ALA A 173 16.69 -35.48 38.34
N ASP A 174 15.80 -34.70 38.98
CA ASP A 174 16.21 -33.64 39.91
C ASP A 174 16.83 -34.17 41.22
N GLY A 175 16.54 -35.41 41.62
CA GLY A 175 17.11 -35.99 42.83
C GLY A 175 18.54 -36.51 42.70
N MET A 176 19.04 -36.77 41.48
CA MET A 176 20.39 -37.30 41.29
C MET A 176 21.45 -36.20 41.23
N GLN A 177 21.09 -35.01 40.78
CA GLN A 177 22.02 -33.89 40.66
C GLN A 177 22.39 -33.31 42.03
N GLU A 178 21.42 -33.21 42.95
CA GLU A 178 21.66 -32.76 44.32
C GLU A 178 22.57 -33.74 45.09
N THR A 179 22.37 -35.06 44.92
CA THR A 179 23.25 -36.08 45.53
C THR A 179 24.65 -36.19 44.93
N LEU A 180 24.86 -35.67 43.71
CA LEU A 180 26.19 -35.60 43.08
C LEU A 180 26.91 -34.31 43.47
N GLN A 181 26.18 -33.20 43.65
CA GLN A 181 26.71 -31.94 44.16
C GLN A 181 27.16 -32.07 45.62
N GLU A 182 26.33 -32.67 46.50
CA GLU A 182 26.68 -32.90 47.92
C GLU A 182 27.93 -33.80 48.07
N ARG A 183 28.10 -34.75 47.14
CA ARG A 183 29.22 -35.71 47.15
C ARG A 183 30.50 -35.11 46.55
N ALA A 184 30.38 -34.12 45.68
CA ALA A 184 31.51 -33.34 45.17
C ALA A 184 32.03 -32.37 46.25
N ASP A 185 31.13 -31.73 47.00
CA ASP A 185 31.49 -30.84 48.10
C ASP A 185 32.09 -31.60 49.29
N GLU A 186 31.57 -32.80 49.62
CA GLU A 186 32.15 -33.68 50.65
C GLU A 186 33.57 -34.20 50.29
N LEU A 187 33.91 -34.27 49.00
CA LEU A 187 35.25 -34.66 48.53
C LEU A 187 36.25 -33.50 48.53
N LEU A 188 35.79 -32.25 48.44
CA LEU A 188 36.64 -31.05 48.47
C LEU A 188 37.04 -30.62 49.89
N GLU A 189 36.25 -30.95 50.92
CA GLU A 189 36.57 -30.58 52.32
C GLU A 189 37.50 -31.56 53.07
N ARG A 190 37.97 -32.63 52.42
CA ARG A 190 38.77 -33.68 53.08
C ARG A 190 40.27 -33.32 53.09
N PRO A 191 40.91 -33.04 54.25
CA PRO A 191 42.33 -32.72 54.29
C PRO A 191 43.20 -33.92 53.91
N ALA A 192 44.15 -33.69 53.01
CA ALA A 192 45.05 -34.67 52.42
C ALA A 192 45.71 -35.59 53.46
N ARG A 193 45.33 -36.88 53.44
CA ARG A 193 46.12 -37.96 54.05
C ARG A 193 47.13 -38.45 53.02
N THR A 194 48.41 -38.31 53.36
CA THR A 194 49.53 -38.95 52.69
C THR A 194 49.32 -40.47 52.60
N PRO A 195 49.50 -41.10 51.42
CA PRO A 195 49.41 -42.55 51.31
C PRO A 195 50.73 -43.19 51.79
N ALA A 196 50.60 -43.94 52.87
CA ALA A 196 51.57 -44.96 53.26
C ALA A 196 51.55 -46.13 52.27
N ALA A 197 52.73 -46.70 52.09
CA ALA A 197 53.02 -47.90 51.32
C ALA A 197 52.26 -49.15 51.82
N ASP A 198 51.90 -50.06 50.91
CA ASP A 198 52.22 -51.48 51.03
C ASP A 198 51.73 -52.30 49.82
N ALA A 199 52.66 -52.86 49.05
CA ALA A 199 52.43 -54.06 48.25
C ALA A 199 53.73 -54.87 48.18
N ARG A 200 53.77 -55.92 49.00
CA ARG A 200 54.91 -56.83 49.19
C ARG A 200 55.01 -57.85 48.06
N VAL A 201 56.23 -58.08 47.56
CA VAL A 201 56.64 -59.32 46.88
C VAL A 201 57.82 -59.91 47.65
N ALA A 202 57.71 -61.18 48.01
CA ALA A 202 58.54 -61.87 49.01
C ALA A 202 59.91 -62.34 48.50
N LEU A 203 60.95 -62.11 49.31
CA LEU A 203 62.30 -62.69 49.27
C LEU A 203 62.68 -63.08 50.73
N PRO A 204 63.63 -64.03 50.94
CA PRO A 204 63.77 -64.79 52.20
C PRO A 204 64.15 -63.91 53.39
N PRO A 205 63.88 -64.33 54.65
CA PRO A 205 63.89 -63.44 55.82
C PRO A 205 65.30 -62.88 56.03
N ALA A 206 65.45 -61.60 55.67
CA ALA A 206 66.54 -60.78 56.17
C ALA A 206 66.42 -60.75 57.69
N ILE A 207 67.54 -60.98 58.38
CA ILE A 207 67.66 -60.82 59.84
C ILE A 207 67.06 -59.46 60.18
N ASP A 208 65.99 -59.48 60.99
CA ASP A 208 65.20 -58.31 61.32
C ASP A 208 66.14 -57.24 61.88
N GLU A 209 66.17 -56.07 61.23
CA GLU A 209 66.96 -54.92 61.69
C GLU A 209 66.54 -54.54 63.13
N GLY A 210 65.32 -54.92 63.53
CA GLY A 210 64.83 -54.89 64.91
C GLY A 210 65.56 -55.83 65.88
N GLU A 211 65.96 -57.03 65.47
CA GLU A 211 66.75 -57.96 66.32
C GLU A 211 68.18 -57.43 66.55
N LEU A 212 68.78 -56.82 65.52
CA LEU A 212 70.11 -56.20 65.60
C LEU A 212 70.08 -54.90 66.42
N ALA A 213 69.01 -54.11 66.31
CA ALA A 213 68.79 -52.94 67.15
C ALA A 213 68.53 -53.33 68.63
N ALA A 214 67.77 -54.39 68.87
CA ALA A 214 67.51 -54.90 70.21
C ALA A 214 68.80 -55.40 70.89
N LEU A 215 69.64 -56.17 70.19
CA LEU A 215 70.92 -56.65 70.73
C LEU A 215 71.91 -55.51 70.99
N ARG A 216 71.94 -54.47 70.14
CA ARG A 216 72.77 -53.27 70.38
C ARG A 216 72.29 -52.47 71.59
N SER A 217 70.97 -52.38 71.79
CA SER A 217 70.39 -51.75 72.98
C SER A 217 70.68 -52.54 74.26
N GLU A 218 70.65 -53.88 74.20
CA GLU A 218 71.02 -54.75 75.32
C GLU A 218 72.51 -54.65 75.66
N LEU A 219 73.38 -54.59 74.66
CA LEU A 219 74.82 -54.39 74.85
C LEU A 219 75.11 -53.03 75.51
N ALA A 220 74.51 -51.94 75.01
CA ALA A 220 74.67 -50.61 75.59
C ALA A 220 74.15 -50.55 77.04
N SER A 221 73.03 -51.23 77.34
CA SER A 221 72.48 -51.34 78.71
C SER A 221 73.38 -52.16 79.64
N ALA A 222 74.06 -53.19 79.12
CA ALA A 222 75.00 -54.00 79.90
C ALA A 222 76.31 -53.24 80.17
N GLU A 223 76.84 -52.51 79.19
CA GLU A 223 78.02 -51.66 79.35
C GLU A 223 77.79 -50.53 80.36
N GLN A 224 76.61 -49.89 80.32
CA GLN A 224 76.22 -48.88 81.30
C GLN A 224 76.11 -49.45 82.72
N ARG A 225 75.58 -50.68 82.88
CA ARG A 225 75.53 -51.37 84.16
C ARG A 225 76.91 -51.74 84.70
N CYS A 226 77.82 -52.20 83.84
CA CYS A 226 79.21 -52.45 84.23
C CYS A 226 79.93 -51.17 84.66
N GLY A 227 79.69 -50.04 83.98
CA GLY A 227 80.24 -48.74 84.36
C GLY A 227 79.76 -48.29 85.74
N GLY A 228 78.45 -48.39 86.02
CA GLY A 228 77.88 -48.04 87.33
C GLY A 228 78.43 -48.91 88.48
N LEU A 229 78.57 -50.22 88.26
CA LEU A 229 79.14 -51.12 89.28
C LEU A 229 80.63 -50.86 89.55
N GLN A 230 81.39 -50.42 88.54
CA GLN A 230 82.79 -50.02 88.73
C GLN A 230 82.94 -48.72 89.51
N GLU A 231 82.02 -47.78 89.33
CA GLU A 231 82.00 -46.51 90.06
C GLU A 231 81.60 -46.72 91.52
N GLU A 232 80.58 -47.55 91.79
CA GLU A 232 80.19 -47.95 93.15
C GLU A 232 81.32 -48.71 93.88
N LEU A 233 82.04 -49.59 93.18
CA LEU A 233 83.20 -50.30 93.76
C LEU A 233 84.33 -49.32 94.13
N ALA A 234 84.59 -48.33 93.27
CA ALA A 234 85.60 -47.31 93.52
C ALA A 234 85.22 -46.37 94.68
N GLU A 235 83.94 -46.03 94.82
CA GLU A 235 83.41 -45.25 95.95
C GLU A 235 83.54 -46.02 97.27
N ARG A 236 83.21 -47.32 97.27
CA ARG A 236 83.37 -48.20 98.43
C ARG A 236 84.83 -48.40 98.83
N ASP A 237 85.74 -48.54 97.86
CA ASP A 237 87.18 -48.62 98.13
C ASP A 237 87.73 -47.30 98.71
N ALA A 238 87.18 -46.14 98.29
CA ALA A 238 87.51 -44.84 98.86
C ALA A 238 86.98 -44.69 100.30
N GLU A 239 85.75 -45.11 100.59
CA GLU A 239 85.18 -45.16 101.95
C GLU A 239 85.99 -46.09 102.87
N LEU A 240 86.41 -47.27 102.39
CA LEU A 240 87.28 -48.20 103.14
C LEU A 240 88.65 -47.59 103.46
N LEU A 241 89.20 -46.76 102.57
CA LEU A 241 90.45 -46.03 102.77
C LEU A 241 90.28 -44.91 103.81
N GLN A 242 89.17 -44.18 103.74
CA GLN A 242 88.84 -43.10 104.67
C GLN A 242 88.59 -43.64 106.09
N LEU A 243 87.86 -44.76 106.23
CA LEU A 243 87.67 -45.45 107.51
C LEU A 243 88.98 -46.03 108.07
N ARG A 244 89.91 -46.45 107.20
CA ARG A 244 91.27 -46.88 107.62
C ARG A 244 92.14 -45.73 108.12
N GLU A 245 92.01 -44.53 107.55
CA GLU A 245 92.72 -43.33 107.99
C GLU A 245 92.11 -42.77 109.29
N GLU A 246 90.79 -42.80 109.44
CA GLU A 246 90.08 -42.39 110.66
C GLU A 246 90.33 -43.33 111.85
N ALA A 247 90.72 -44.59 111.60
CA ALA A 247 91.13 -45.53 112.64
C ALA A 247 92.52 -45.26 113.24
N GLY A 248 93.17 -44.13 112.90
CA GLY A 248 94.45 -43.68 113.45
C GLY A 248 94.41 -43.31 114.94
N ASP A 249 95.46 -43.73 115.68
CA ASP A 249 95.79 -43.56 117.12
C ASP A 249 95.09 -42.40 117.87
N PRO A 250 94.61 -42.54 119.13
CA PRO A 250 95.38 -43.07 120.27
C PRO A 250 94.53 -43.76 121.38
N THR A 251 95.14 -43.90 122.58
CA THR A 251 94.73 -44.59 123.80
C THR A 251 93.39 -44.20 124.46
N ASP A 252 92.84 -45.18 125.20
CA ASP A 252 91.77 -45.15 126.23
C ASP A 252 90.35 -45.64 125.84
N ALA A 253 89.69 -46.23 126.85
CA ALA A 253 88.68 -47.29 126.77
C ALA A 253 87.33 -46.97 126.09
N GLU A 254 87.09 -45.75 125.61
CA GLU A 254 85.92 -45.42 124.79
C GLU A 254 86.12 -45.82 123.31
N HIS A 255 87.35 -46.16 122.91
CA HIS A 255 87.70 -46.59 121.56
C HIS A 255 87.44 -48.08 121.26
N GLU A 256 87.22 -48.95 122.26
CA GLU A 256 86.93 -50.38 122.01
C GLU A 256 85.57 -50.56 121.33
N LYS A 257 84.57 -49.77 121.76
CA LYS A 257 83.22 -49.81 121.18
C LYS A 257 83.17 -49.23 119.77
N LEU A 258 83.94 -48.17 119.51
CA LEU A 258 84.12 -47.60 118.17
C LEU A 258 84.94 -48.51 117.26
N ARG A 259 85.92 -49.25 117.78
CA ARG A 259 86.65 -50.28 117.01
C ARG A 259 85.79 -51.48 116.68
N GLU A 260 84.96 -51.97 117.60
CA GLU A 260 84.01 -53.05 117.29
C GLU A 260 82.99 -52.60 116.24
N GLN A 261 82.52 -51.35 116.33
CA GLN A 261 81.57 -50.80 115.36
C GLN A 261 82.22 -50.59 113.98
N LEU A 262 83.42 -49.98 113.92
CA LEU A 262 84.20 -49.86 112.67
C LEU A 262 84.62 -51.22 112.11
N SER A 263 84.93 -52.21 112.95
CA SER A 263 85.25 -53.57 112.48
C SER A 263 84.02 -54.27 111.89
N SER A 264 82.84 -54.09 112.50
CA SER A 264 81.57 -54.59 111.97
C SER A 264 81.25 -53.92 110.63
N ASP A 265 81.43 -52.61 110.53
CA ASP A 265 81.16 -51.86 109.30
C ASP A 265 82.17 -52.24 108.20
N LEU A 266 83.44 -52.47 108.52
CA LEU A 266 84.45 -52.98 107.59
C LEU A 266 84.18 -54.42 107.12
N GLU A 267 83.68 -55.31 107.98
CA GLU A 267 83.27 -56.66 107.57
C GLU A 267 82.03 -56.62 106.65
N THR A 268 81.06 -55.75 106.96
CA THR A 268 79.85 -55.59 106.15
C THR A 268 80.20 -55.05 104.76
N LEU A 269 81.01 -53.98 104.70
CA LEU A 269 81.50 -53.41 103.45
C LEU A 269 82.40 -54.37 102.67
N GLY A 270 83.19 -55.20 103.37
CA GLY A 270 83.97 -56.27 102.74
C GLY A 270 83.08 -57.30 102.03
N SER A 271 81.98 -57.69 102.66
CA SER A 271 81.01 -58.63 102.07
C SER A 271 80.23 -58.04 100.89
N GLU A 272 79.91 -56.74 100.95
CA GLU A 272 79.27 -56.01 99.84
C GLU A 272 80.21 -55.86 98.64
N ARG A 273 81.48 -55.53 98.89
CA ARG A 273 82.51 -55.45 97.85
C ARG A 273 82.68 -56.78 97.13
N ASP A 274 82.75 -57.88 97.88
CA ASP A 274 82.93 -59.20 97.27
C ASP A 274 81.67 -59.62 96.45
N GLN A 275 80.46 -59.24 96.88
CA GLN A 275 79.25 -59.42 96.07
C GLN A 275 79.26 -58.58 94.77
N LEU A 276 79.74 -57.34 94.82
CA LEU A 276 79.87 -56.50 93.63
C LEU A 276 80.92 -57.04 92.65
N ILE A 277 82.02 -57.61 93.16
CA ILE A 277 83.04 -58.29 92.33
C ILE A 277 82.43 -59.49 91.60
N ASP A 278 81.65 -60.31 92.30
CA ASP A 278 80.98 -61.46 91.68
C ASP A 278 79.96 -61.03 90.62
N GLN A 279 79.16 -59.98 90.91
CA GLN A 279 78.20 -59.43 89.96
C GLN A 279 78.89 -58.88 88.70
N LEU A 280 80.00 -58.13 88.86
CA LEU A 280 80.80 -57.61 87.76
C LEU A 280 81.42 -58.74 86.92
N ALA A 281 81.85 -59.83 87.53
CA ALA A 281 82.37 -60.99 86.81
C ALA A 281 81.29 -61.67 85.95
N THR A 282 80.05 -61.81 86.47
CA THR A 282 78.93 -62.34 85.68
C THR A 282 78.51 -61.44 84.52
N THR A 283 78.45 -60.12 84.71
CA THR A 283 78.06 -59.19 83.65
C THR A 283 79.13 -59.07 82.57
N SER A 284 80.41 -59.08 82.96
CA SER A 284 81.54 -59.16 82.03
C SER A 284 81.50 -60.43 81.18
N GLY A 285 81.15 -61.58 81.78
CA GLY A 285 80.96 -62.84 81.05
C GLY A 285 79.81 -62.79 80.03
N GLN A 286 78.73 -62.07 80.34
CA GLN A 286 77.61 -61.86 79.41
C GLN A 286 77.96 -60.92 78.26
N LEU A 287 78.78 -59.89 78.52
CA LEU A 287 79.27 -58.96 77.52
C LEU A 287 80.13 -59.67 76.45
N VAL A 288 81.05 -60.53 76.89
CA VAL A 288 81.92 -61.30 75.99
C VAL A 288 81.10 -62.23 75.09
N GLN A 289 80.06 -62.89 75.63
CA GLN A 289 79.17 -63.73 74.81
C GLN A 289 78.34 -62.95 73.79
N ALA A 290 77.96 -61.71 74.11
CA ALA A 290 77.26 -60.83 73.17
C ALA A 290 78.21 -60.34 72.05
N GLN A 291 79.45 -60.01 72.39
CA GLN A 291 80.49 -59.62 71.43
C GLN A 291 80.84 -60.75 70.46
N ASP A 292 81.01 -61.99 70.94
CA ASP A 292 81.24 -63.17 70.10
C ASP A 292 80.09 -63.42 69.11
N ARG A 293 78.83 -63.16 69.50
CA ARG A 293 77.67 -63.28 68.61
C ARG A 293 77.63 -62.20 67.54
N VAL A 294 78.01 -60.97 67.88
CA VAL A 294 78.12 -59.87 66.92
C VAL A 294 79.22 -60.17 65.88
N GLU A 295 80.39 -60.66 66.30
CA GLU A 295 81.46 -61.04 65.38
C GLU A 295 81.05 -62.20 64.46
N GLN A 296 80.35 -63.22 64.97
CA GLN A 296 79.80 -64.31 64.13
C GLN A 296 78.80 -63.81 63.09
N LEU A 297 77.93 -62.86 63.46
CA LEU A 297 76.98 -62.24 62.54
C LEU A 297 77.69 -61.39 61.48
N GLU A 298 78.71 -60.62 61.84
CA GLU A 298 79.50 -59.83 60.89
C GLU A 298 80.26 -60.71 59.89
N VAL A 299 80.84 -61.84 60.33
CA VAL A 299 81.47 -62.81 59.43
C VAL A 299 80.45 -63.43 58.47
N SER A 300 79.24 -63.74 58.94
CA SER A 300 78.16 -64.27 58.09
C SER A 300 77.66 -63.24 57.05
N LEU A 301 77.59 -61.97 57.43
CA LEU A 301 77.15 -60.86 56.57
C LEU A 301 78.22 -60.51 55.51
N LYS A 302 79.50 -60.63 55.88
CA LYS A 302 80.64 -60.44 54.97
C LYS A 302 80.77 -61.60 53.97
N ALA A 303 80.46 -62.83 54.38
CA ALA A 303 80.38 -63.99 53.49
C ALA A 303 79.19 -63.89 52.51
N ALA A 304 78.03 -63.39 52.96
CA ALA A 304 76.86 -63.13 52.11
C ALA A 304 77.10 -61.99 51.10
N ARG A 305 77.82 -60.92 51.51
CA ARG A 305 78.23 -59.83 50.60
C ARG A 305 79.28 -60.25 49.56
N GLY A 306 80.17 -61.19 49.90
CA GLY A 306 81.18 -61.71 48.97
C GLY A 306 80.62 -62.62 47.87
N ALA A 307 79.43 -63.19 48.04
CA ALA A 307 78.76 -64.05 47.07
C ALA A 307 77.93 -63.27 46.02
N LEU A 308 77.80 -61.95 46.16
CA LEU A 308 76.88 -61.11 45.38
C LEU A 308 77.56 -60.12 44.42
N THR A 309 78.81 -60.34 44.01
CA THR A 309 79.33 -59.80 42.73
C THR A 309 80.67 -60.46 42.35
N PRO A 310 80.96 -60.66 41.05
CA PRO A 310 80.43 -59.88 39.93
C PRO A 310 79.52 -60.67 38.98
N LEU A 311 78.35 -60.09 38.66
CA LEU A 311 77.57 -60.40 37.46
C LEU A 311 77.55 -59.12 36.57
N PRO A 312 78.55 -58.93 35.68
CA PRO A 312 78.75 -57.65 35.00
C PRO A 312 77.73 -57.33 33.89
N GLU A 313 76.88 -58.28 33.50
CA GLU A 313 75.97 -58.13 32.35
C GLU A 313 74.49 -58.06 32.74
N GLY A 314 74.03 -58.89 33.68
CA GLY A 314 72.64 -58.86 34.16
C GLY A 314 72.29 -57.59 34.93
N GLU A 315 73.24 -57.06 35.73
CA GLU A 315 73.01 -55.82 36.48
C GLU A 315 73.00 -54.60 35.55
N ARG A 316 73.82 -54.60 34.48
CA ARG A 316 73.75 -53.55 33.46
C ARG A 316 72.42 -53.60 32.71
N ALA A 317 71.96 -54.80 32.34
CA ALA A 317 70.66 -54.99 31.69
C ALA A 317 69.50 -54.52 32.58
N LEU A 318 69.48 -54.90 33.85
CA LEU A 318 68.46 -54.44 34.81
C LEU A 318 68.55 -52.94 35.09
N ARG A 319 69.75 -52.36 35.18
CA ARG A 319 69.89 -50.89 35.32
C ARG A 319 69.39 -50.16 34.08
N THR A 320 69.69 -50.66 32.88
CA THR A 320 69.13 -50.08 31.65
C THR A 320 67.61 -50.24 31.57
N GLU A 321 67.07 -51.37 32.04
CA GLU A 321 65.63 -51.60 32.08
C GLU A 321 64.94 -50.73 33.14
N VAL A 322 65.53 -50.57 34.32
CA VAL A 322 65.03 -49.65 35.38
C VAL A 322 65.11 -48.20 34.92
N ILE A 323 66.18 -47.80 34.22
CA ILE A 323 66.26 -46.46 33.60
C ILE A 323 65.17 -46.32 32.54
N GLY A 324 64.97 -47.33 31.68
CA GLY A 324 63.93 -47.34 30.66
C GLY A 324 62.49 -47.40 31.21
N LEU A 325 62.29 -47.94 32.41
CA LEU A 325 61.00 -47.92 33.12
C LEU A 325 60.78 -46.57 33.79
N ARG A 326 61.83 -45.92 34.29
CA ARG A 326 61.74 -44.55 34.84
C ARG A 326 61.42 -43.55 33.75
N THR A 327 62.11 -43.59 32.61
CA THR A 327 61.74 -42.71 31.47
C THR A 327 60.32 -42.94 31.02
N ARG A 328 59.86 -44.20 30.90
CA ARG A 328 58.44 -44.47 30.57
C ARG A 328 57.45 -43.99 31.62
N LEU A 329 57.84 -44.00 32.90
CA LEU A 329 57.01 -43.47 33.98
C LEU A 329 56.97 -41.94 33.96
N ASP A 330 58.10 -41.30 33.70
CA ASP A 330 58.21 -39.85 33.55
C ASP A 330 57.42 -39.38 32.31
N GLU A 331 57.55 -40.07 31.18
CA GLU A 331 56.73 -39.88 29.97
C GLU A 331 55.23 -40.03 30.29
N ALA A 332 54.82 -41.08 31.01
CA ALA A 332 53.43 -41.26 31.42
C ALA A 332 52.93 -40.18 32.41
N HIS A 333 53.82 -39.60 33.23
CA HIS A 333 53.48 -38.48 34.11
C HIS A 333 53.33 -37.18 33.31
N GLU A 334 54.18 -36.93 32.33
CA GLU A 334 54.07 -35.81 31.39
C GLU A 334 52.79 -35.93 30.56
N ASP A 335 52.48 -37.11 30.02
CA ASP A 335 51.23 -37.38 29.29
C ASP A 335 50.00 -37.17 30.19
N ASN A 336 50.02 -37.64 31.44
CA ASN A 336 48.93 -37.38 32.38
C ASN A 336 48.78 -35.90 32.71
N ALA A 337 49.89 -35.17 32.86
CA ALA A 337 49.84 -33.73 33.08
C ALA A 337 49.26 -32.99 31.85
N ALA A 338 49.64 -33.41 30.65
CA ALA A 338 49.08 -32.89 29.40
C ALA A 338 47.58 -33.17 29.28
N LEU A 339 47.14 -34.41 29.54
CA LEU A 339 45.72 -34.79 29.54
C LEU A 339 44.91 -34.04 30.60
N MET A 340 45.46 -33.82 31.79
CA MET A 340 44.80 -33.02 32.83
C MET A 340 44.67 -31.55 32.42
N SER A 341 45.68 -31.01 31.73
CA SER A 341 45.61 -29.68 31.15
C SER A 341 44.54 -29.59 30.06
N GLU A 342 44.47 -30.59 29.17
CA GLU A 342 43.48 -30.65 28.09
C GLU A 342 42.05 -30.80 28.64
N LEU A 343 41.86 -31.63 29.67
CA LEU A 343 40.59 -31.81 30.34
C LEU A 343 40.16 -30.51 31.06
N SER A 344 41.11 -29.77 31.64
CA SER A 344 40.85 -28.45 32.20
C SER A 344 40.42 -27.44 31.13
N THR A 345 41.06 -27.43 29.96
CA THR A 345 40.66 -26.53 28.86
C THR A 345 39.29 -26.91 28.28
N GLN A 346 39.00 -28.20 28.13
CA GLN A 346 37.68 -28.65 27.69
C GLN A 346 36.58 -28.30 28.70
N ALA A 347 36.88 -28.38 30.00
CA ALA A 347 35.94 -27.96 31.04
C ALA A 347 35.65 -26.46 30.98
N THR A 348 36.66 -25.62 30.72
CA THR A 348 36.43 -24.18 30.52
C THR A 348 35.65 -23.87 29.25
N ASP A 349 35.94 -24.58 28.14
CA ASP A 349 35.22 -24.40 26.88
C ASP A 349 33.74 -24.81 27.01
N LEU A 350 33.46 -25.90 27.72
CA LEU A 350 32.09 -26.31 28.03
C LEU A 350 31.36 -25.30 28.93
N ALA A 351 32.04 -24.72 29.92
CA ALA A 351 31.45 -23.67 30.75
C ALA A 351 31.11 -22.41 29.93
N ILE A 352 31.98 -22.00 29.00
CA ILE A 352 31.72 -20.88 28.08
C ILE A 352 30.56 -21.22 27.13
N ALA A 353 30.50 -22.46 26.62
CA ALA A 353 29.42 -22.90 25.75
C ALA A 353 28.07 -22.89 26.49
N LEU A 354 28.03 -23.33 27.75
CA LEU A 354 26.82 -23.28 28.58
C LEU A 354 26.35 -21.85 28.83
N ALA A 355 27.26 -20.94 29.17
CA ALA A 355 26.93 -19.52 29.33
C ALA A 355 26.32 -18.92 28.04
N ARG A 356 26.87 -19.26 26.87
CA ARG A 356 26.31 -18.83 25.57
C ARG A 356 24.93 -19.41 25.27
N VAL A 357 24.62 -20.61 25.77
CA VAL A 357 23.29 -21.21 25.64
C VAL A 357 22.29 -20.49 26.55
N GLU A 358 22.70 -20.13 27.76
CA GLU A 358 21.87 -19.34 28.70
C GLU A 358 21.59 -17.94 28.14
N ASP A 359 22.60 -17.26 27.57
CA ASP A 359 22.42 -15.97 26.92
C ASP A 359 21.42 -16.04 25.75
N ARG A 360 21.54 -17.06 24.88
CA ARG A 360 20.58 -17.29 23.79
C ARG A 360 19.19 -17.63 24.28
N GLN A 361 19.07 -18.36 25.39
CA GLN A 361 17.76 -18.64 25.99
C GLN A 361 17.10 -17.35 26.47
N HIS A 362 17.88 -16.43 27.06
CA HIS A 362 17.36 -15.12 27.47
C HIS A 362 16.92 -14.29 26.26
N GLU A 363 17.67 -14.29 25.16
CA GLU A 363 17.25 -13.64 23.91
C GLU A 363 15.94 -14.23 23.37
N VAL A 364 15.79 -15.57 23.38
CA VAL A 364 14.54 -16.24 22.98
C VAL A 364 13.38 -15.82 23.88
N ASP A 365 13.57 -15.75 25.19
CA ASP A 365 12.53 -15.34 26.13
C ASP A 365 12.08 -13.89 25.88
N VAL A 366 13.02 -12.98 25.58
CA VAL A 366 12.72 -11.59 25.18
C VAL A 366 11.94 -11.54 23.87
N HIS A 367 12.29 -12.36 22.88
CA HIS A 367 11.55 -12.44 21.62
C HIS A 367 10.13 -12.99 21.81
N VAL A 368 9.93 -13.96 22.71
CA VAL A 368 8.61 -14.49 23.05
C VAL A 368 7.75 -13.44 23.74
N GLU A 369 8.32 -12.67 24.68
CA GLU A 369 7.60 -11.56 25.32
C GLU A 369 7.18 -10.51 24.28
N ARG A 370 8.10 -10.09 23.40
CA ARG A 370 7.80 -9.15 22.32
C ARG A 370 6.76 -9.68 21.34
N ALA A 371 6.78 -10.97 21.01
CA ALA A 371 5.76 -11.59 20.16
C ALA A 371 4.38 -11.52 20.83
N SER A 372 4.29 -11.79 22.14
CA SER A 372 3.03 -11.70 22.88
C SER A 372 2.46 -10.27 22.95
N GLU A 373 3.33 -9.25 23.07
CA GLU A 373 2.94 -7.85 23.01
C GLU A 373 2.38 -7.47 21.63
N LEU A 374 3.02 -7.94 20.56
CA LEU A 374 2.56 -7.72 19.18
C LEU A 374 1.22 -8.41 18.92
N GLU A 375 1.02 -9.64 19.38
CA GLU A 375 -0.27 -10.34 19.28
C GLU A 375 -1.39 -9.58 20.01
N ALA A 376 -1.11 -9.04 21.20
CA ALA A 376 -2.08 -8.21 21.93
C ALA A 376 -2.41 -6.90 21.19
N ALA A 377 -1.41 -6.26 20.57
CA ALA A 377 -1.60 -5.06 19.77
C ALA A 377 -2.41 -5.33 18.50
N VAL A 378 -2.19 -6.48 17.83
CA VAL A 378 -2.99 -6.91 16.68
C VAL A 378 -4.44 -7.14 17.10
N ALA A 379 -4.68 -7.89 18.18
CA ALA A 379 -6.04 -8.12 18.68
C ALA A 379 -6.77 -6.81 19.05
N GLN A 380 -6.04 -5.81 19.58
CA GLN A 380 -6.60 -4.48 19.84
C GLN A 380 -6.99 -3.76 18.54
N ARG A 381 -6.13 -3.82 17.52
CA ARG A 381 -6.41 -3.21 16.21
C ARG A 381 -7.56 -3.89 15.48
N ASP A 382 -7.67 -5.21 15.55
CA ASP A 382 -8.81 -5.94 14.99
C ASP A 382 -10.13 -5.48 15.63
N GLY A 383 -10.14 -5.27 16.96
CA GLY A 383 -11.30 -4.71 17.66
C GLY A 383 -11.67 -3.28 17.21
N GLN A 384 -10.66 -2.43 16.94
CA GLN A 384 -10.88 -1.09 16.39
C GLN A 384 -11.41 -1.12 14.96
N LEU A 385 -10.91 -2.05 14.13
CA LEU A 385 -11.37 -2.25 12.76
C LEU A 385 -12.84 -2.71 12.75
N ASP A 386 -13.20 -3.65 13.62
CA ASP A 386 -14.59 -4.12 13.75
C ASP A 386 -15.54 -2.99 14.17
N GLU A 387 -15.12 -2.11 15.08
CA GLU A 387 -15.90 -0.94 15.49
C GLU A 387 -16.04 0.08 14.33
N ALA A 388 -14.97 0.36 13.60
CA ALA A 388 -15.00 1.23 12.43
C ALA A 388 -15.92 0.67 11.33
N LEU A 389 -15.86 -0.65 11.06
CA LEU A 389 -16.76 -1.32 10.11
C LEU A 389 -18.22 -1.23 10.56
N ALA A 390 -18.49 -1.29 11.88
CA ALA A 390 -19.84 -1.11 12.41
C ALA A 390 -20.35 0.33 12.15
N GLN A 391 -19.52 1.33 12.39
CA GLN A 391 -19.84 2.75 12.12
C GLN A 391 -20.05 2.99 10.62
N HIS A 392 -19.21 2.43 9.76
CA HIS A 392 -19.36 2.54 8.30
C HIS A 392 -20.70 1.92 7.83
N ARG A 393 -21.11 0.78 8.38
CA ARG A 393 -22.44 0.19 8.09
C ARG A 393 -23.59 1.10 8.52
N GLU A 394 -23.46 1.81 9.64
CA GLU A 394 -24.46 2.79 10.08
C GLU A 394 -24.53 3.99 9.12
N ILE A 395 -23.38 4.51 8.69
CA ILE A 395 -23.29 5.59 7.70
C ILE A 395 -23.93 5.17 6.36
N LEU A 396 -23.67 3.95 5.88
CA LEU A 396 -24.32 3.42 4.68
C LEU A 396 -25.85 3.29 4.85
N ALA A 397 -26.33 2.88 6.03
CA ALA A 397 -27.76 2.82 6.33
C ALA A 397 -28.41 4.22 6.33
N VAL A 398 -27.72 5.24 6.85
CA VAL A 398 -28.17 6.64 6.81
C VAL A 398 -28.15 7.18 5.38
N SER A 399 -27.09 6.92 4.62
CA SER A 399 -26.94 7.35 3.22
C SER A 399 -28.05 6.77 2.33
N THR A 400 -28.32 5.46 2.43
CA THR A 400 -29.40 4.81 1.68
C THR A 400 -30.78 5.37 2.04
N ARG A 401 -31.01 5.69 3.31
CA ARG A 401 -32.24 6.38 3.74
C ARG A 401 -32.35 7.78 3.14
N LEU A 402 -31.30 8.59 3.18
CA LEU A 402 -31.28 9.93 2.59
C LEU A 402 -31.48 9.88 1.07
N GLN A 403 -30.93 8.88 0.40
CA GLN A 403 -31.14 8.66 -1.03
C GLN A 403 -32.61 8.33 -1.34
N ALA A 404 -33.26 7.50 -0.51
CA ALA A 404 -34.68 7.21 -0.65
C ALA A 404 -35.55 8.47 -0.42
N GLU A 405 -35.25 9.27 0.61
CA GLU A 405 -35.92 10.55 0.86
C GLU A 405 -35.70 11.54 -0.30
N ASN A 406 -34.51 11.61 -0.88
CA ASN A 406 -34.22 12.45 -2.04
C ASN A 406 -35.02 12.02 -3.29
N ASN A 407 -35.14 10.71 -3.52
CA ASN A 407 -35.94 10.17 -4.61
C ASN A 407 -37.43 10.48 -4.43
N GLU A 408 -37.95 10.42 -3.19
CA GLU A 408 -39.31 10.84 -2.87
C GLU A 408 -39.51 12.33 -3.15
N LEU A 409 -38.58 13.18 -2.71
CA LEU A 409 -38.61 14.62 -2.98
C LEU A 409 -38.60 14.93 -4.49
N ARG A 410 -37.74 14.27 -5.27
CA ARG A 410 -37.73 14.40 -6.74
C ARG A 410 -39.05 13.96 -7.38
N SER A 411 -39.65 12.88 -6.87
CA SER A 411 -40.98 12.44 -7.34
C SER A 411 -42.07 13.47 -7.01
N THR A 412 -42.05 14.07 -5.82
CA THR A 412 -43.03 15.11 -5.46
C THR A 412 -42.82 16.40 -6.26
N GLN A 413 -41.57 16.77 -6.55
CA GLN A 413 -41.23 17.89 -7.42
C GLN A 413 -41.77 17.66 -8.84
N ALA A 414 -41.53 16.48 -9.43
CA ALA A 414 -42.04 16.15 -10.76
C ALA A 414 -43.58 16.20 -10.82
N ALA A 415 -44.27 15.72 -9.79
CA ALA A 415 -45.72 15.83 -9.68
C ALA A 415 -46.19 17.30 -9.58
N LEU A 416 -45.48 18.14 -8.83
CA LEU A 416 -45.79 19.58 -8.76
C LEU A 416 -45.57 20.27 -10.11
N GLU A 417 -44.49 19.97 -10.81
CA GLU A 417 -44.22 20.49 -12.16
C GLU A 417 -45.32 20.09 -13.15
N GLU A 418 -45.81 18.85 -13.11
CA GLU A 418 -46.95 18.39 -13.92
C GLU A 418 -48.23 19.18 -13.58
N THR A 419 -48.50 19.43 -12.29
CA THR A 419 -49.66 20.25 -11.90
C THR A 419 -49.55 21.70 -12.35
N LEU A 420 -48.34 22.28 -12.37
CA LEU A 420 -48.09 23.63 -12.85
C LEU A 420 -48.30 23.70 -14.37
N GLN A 421 -47.76 22.75 -15.14
CA GLN A 421 -47.99 22.66 -16.59
C GLN A 421 -49.48 22.52 -16.92
N ALA A 422 -50.22 21.70 -16.17
CA ALA A 422 -51.66 21.56 -16.34
C ALA A 422 -52.41 22.88 -16.08
N ARG A 423 -51.96 23.67 -15.08
CA ARG A 423 -52.53 25.00 -14.80
C ARG A 423 -52.19 26.02 -15.89
N ASP A 424 -50.99 26.00 -16.44
CA ASP A 424 -50.60 26.89 -17.54
C ASP A 424 -51.41 26.62 -18.82
N LEU A 425 -51.70 25.34 -19.10
CA LEU A 425 -52.60 24.96 -20.18
C LEU A 425 -54.05 25.42 -19.90
N GLU A 426 -54.53 25.31 -18.66
CA GLU A 426 -55.84 25.82 -18.26
C GLU A 426 -55.94 27.34 -18.42
N ILE A 427 -54.89 28.08 -18.03
CA ILE A 427 -54.80 29.54 -18.19
C ILE A 427 -54.81 29.90 -19.68
N SER A 428 -53.97 29.25 -20.49
CA SER A 428 -53.90 29.48 -21.94
C SER A 428 -55.26 29.25 -22.62
N ALA A 429 -55.95 28.17 -22.27
CA ALA A 429 -57.29 27.87 -22.79
C ALA A 429 -58.33 28.95 -22.38
N ARG A 430 -58.23 29.47 -21.15
CA ARG A 430 -59.09 30.58 -20.69
C ARG A 430 -58.79 31.88 -21.41
N GLU A 431 -57.53 32.18 -21.68
CA GLU A 431 -57.11 33.38 -22.42
C GLU A 431 -57.57 33.32 -23.88
N GLU A 432 -57.49 32.16 -24.52
CA GLU A 432 -58.04 31.93 -25.86
C GLU A 432 -59.56 32.14 -25.86
N HIS A 433 -60.28 31.53 -24.91
CA HIS A 433 -61.73 31.74 -24.77
C HIS A 433 -62.10 33.22 -24.56
N LEU A 434 -61.34 33.95 -23.74
CA LEU A 434 -61.53 35.39 -23.54
C LEU A 434 -61.26 36.18 -24.83
N THR A 435 -60.26 35.79 -25.62
CA THR A 435 -59.94 36.40 -26.90
C THR A 435 -61.06 36.20 -27.92
N VAL A 436 -61.58 34.98 -28.05
CA VAL A 436 -62.75 34.67 -28.89
C VAL A 436 -63.98 35.46 -28.44
N THR A 437 -64.21 35.56 -27.12
CA THR A 437 -65.33 36.34 -26.56
C THR A 437 -65.19 37.83 -26.90
N ARG A 438 -63.98 38.40 -26.76
CA ARG A 438 -63.69 39.80 -27.14
C ARG A 438 -63.91 40.03 -28.63
N GLN A 439 -63.41 39.15 -29.49
CA GLN A 439 -63.63 39.23 -30.94
C GLN A 439 -65.13 39.18 -31.28
N GLY A 440 -65.88 38.29 -30.63
CA GLY A 440 -67.33 38.18 -30.78
C GLY A 440 -68.07 39.46 -30.35
N LEU A 441 -67.63 40.12 -29.27
CA LEU A 441 -68.17 41.42 -28.86
C LEU A 441 -67.82 42.51 -29.86
N THR A 442 -66.58 42.61 -30.34
CA THR A 442 -66.19 43.61 -31.35
C THR A 442 -66.95 43.43 -32.66
N LEU A 443 -67.25 42.19 -33.05
CA LEU A 443 -68.06 41.91 -34.24
C LEU A 443 -69.51 42.37 -34.03
N ARG A 444 -70.09 42.13 -32.85
CA ARG A 444 -71.44 42.61 -32.51
C ARG A 444 -71.49 44.13 -32.46
N ASP A 445 -70.48 44.78 -31.91
CA ASP A 445 -70.40 46.24 -31.89
C ASP A 445 -70.33 46.81 -33.31
N ALA A 446 -69.53 46.20 -34.21
CA ALA A 446 -69.51 46.57 -35.62
C ALA A 446 -70.89 46.38 -36.30
N GLN A 447 -71.57 45.26 -36.04
CA GLN A 447 -72.92 45.02 -36.55
C GLN A 447 -73.95 46.04 -36.03
N LEU A 448 -73.81 46.48 -34.78
CA LEU A 448 -74.67 47.52 -34.20
C LEU A 448 -74.39 48.90 -34.82
N ILE A 449 -73.13 49.22 -35.12
CA ILE A 449 -72.76 50.44 -35.86
C ILE A 449 -73.40 50.40 -37.26
N ASP A 450 -73.22 49.32 -38.02
CA ASP A 450 -73.82 49.16 -39.35
C ASP A 450 -75.36 49.27 -39.31
N ALA A 451 -75.99 48.63 -38.32
CA ALA A 451 -77.45 48.69 -38.14
C ALA A 451 -77.93 50.11 -37.78
N ASN A 452 -77.17 50.85 -36.97
CA ASN A 452 -77.45 52.24 -36.66
C ASN A 452 -77.28 53.14 -37.88
N GLU A 453 -76.23 52.95 -38.68
CA GLU A 453 -76.05 53.68 -39.94
C GLU A 453 -77.21 53.42 -40.92
N GLN A 454 -77.66 52.18 -41.05
CA GLN A 454 -78.85 51.85 -41.85
C GLN A 454 -80.11 52.53 -41.32
N LEU A 455 -80.27 52.58 -40.00
CA LEU A 455 -81.40 53.27 -39.38
C LEU A 455 -81.35 54.78 -39.61
N GLU A 456 -80.17 55.40 -39.56
CA GLU A 456 -79.97 56.81 -39.93
C GLU A 456 -80.27 57.06 -41.41
N GLN A 457 -79.83 56.17 -42.31
CA GLN A 457 -80.15 56.24 -43.73
C GLN A 457 -81.67 56.16 -43.98
N GLU A 458 -82.36 55.22 -43.32
CA GLU A 458 -83.82 55.09 -43.42
C GLU A 458 -84.55 56.29 -42.79
N LYS A 459 -84.00 56.88 -41.72
CA LYS A 459 -84.53 58.14 -41.16
C LYS A 459 -84.39 59.29 -42.16
N HIS A 460 -83.23 59.46 -42.77
CA HIS A 460 -83.02 60.47 -43.83
C HIS A 460 -83.92 60.24 -45.04
N ARG A 461 -84.14 58.97 -45.41
CA ARG A 461 -85.11 58.60 -46.45
C ARG A 461 -86.53 58.98 -46.04
N GLY A 462 -86.90 58.74 -44.78
CA GLY A 462 -88.16 59.18 -44.19
C GLY A 462 -88.34 60.69 -44.26
N ASP A 463 -87.34 61.46 -43.82
CA ASP A 463 -87.33 62.92 -43.87
C ASP A 463 -87.46 63.44 -45.30
N ALA A 464 -86.78 62.79 -46.27
CA ALA A 464 -86.87 63.13 -47.69
C ALA A 464 -88.27 62.88 -48.27
N LEU A 465 -88.89 61.74 -47.91
CA LEU A 465 -90.26 61.41 -48.30
C LEU A 465 -91.27 62.37 -47.64
N GLU A 466 -91.06 62.74 -46.38
CA GLU A 466 -91.91 63.73 -45.69
C GLU A 466 -91.80 65.10 -46.36
N ALA A 467 -90.58 65.54 -46.71
CA ALA A 467 -90.38 66.77 -47.47
C ALA A 467 -91.04 66.72 -48.85
N GLU A 468 -91.02 65.57 -49.54
CA GLU A 468 -91.73 65.39 -50.81
C GLU A 468 -93.26 65.45 -50.62
N LEU A 469 -93.80 64.83 -49.57
CA LEU A 469 -95.22 64.91 -49.22
C LEU A 469 -95.64 66.35 -48.90
N GLN A 470 -94.83 67.10 -48.14
CA GLN A 470 -95.07 68.52 -47.85
C GLN A 470 -95.07 69.36 -49.13
N ARG A 471 -94.15 69.10 -50.07
CA ARG A 471 -94.13 69.75 -51.40
C ARG A 471 -95.40 69.43 -52.19
N ARG A 472 -95.79 68.16 -52.25
CA ARG A 472 -97.04 67.74 -52.92
C ARG A 472 -98.27 68.37 -52.27
N GLN A 473 -98.31 68.48 -50.95
CA GLN A 473 -99.39 69.15 -50.24
C GLN A 473 -99.47 70.63 -50.60
N LEU A 474 -98.33 71.34 -50.63
CA LEU A 474 -98.26 72.72 -51.13
C LEU A 474 -98.75 72.86 -52.57
N ASP A 475 -98.38 71.91 -53.45
CA ASP A 475 -98.86 71.90 -54.84
C ASP A 475 -100.37 71.68 -54.92
N ILE A 476 -100.92 70.78 -54.10
CA ILE A 476 -102.37 70.56 -53.98
C ILE A 476 -103.06 71.83 -53.48
N ASP A 477 -102.54 72.49 -52.44
CA ASP A 477 -103.09 73.73 -51.90
C ASP A 477 -103.05 74.86 -52.94
N GLN A 478 -101.98 74.95 -53.73
CA GLN A 478 -101.87 75.89 -54.85
C GLN A 478 -102.87 75.58 -55.97
N LEU A 479 -103.07 74.30 -56.29
CA LEU A 479 -104.06 73.86 -57.26
C LEU A 479 -105.47 74.17 -56.75
N HIS A 480 -105.78 73.89 -55.48
CA HIS A 480 -107.04 74.28 -54.83
C HIS A 480 -107.25 75.79 -54.91
N ALA A 481 -106.27 76.62 -54.55
CA ALA A 481 -106.38 78.08 -54.66
C ALA A 481 -106.52 78.57 -56.12
N ARG A 482 -106.01 77.84 -57.12
CA ARG A 482 -106.27 78.12 -58.53
C ARG A 482 -107.69 77.72 -58.94
N VAL A 483 -108.18 76.58 -58.43
CA VAL A 483 -109.56 76.12 -58.63
C VAL A 483 -110.53 77.12 -58.00
N GLU A 484 -110.38 77.49 -56.74
CA GLU A 484 -111.20 78.51 -56.07
C GLU A 484 -111.17 79.86 -56.81
N ARG A 485 -110.01 80.28 -57.33
CA ARG A 485 -109.92 81.48 -58.20
C ARG A 485 -110.67 81.32 -59.52
N ARG A 486 -110.62 80.13 -60.12
CA ARG A 486 -111.41 79.83 -61.33
C ARG A 486 -112.89 79.76 -61.01
N GLU A 487 -113.28 79.17 -59.91
CA GLU A 487 -114.68 79.07 -59.45
C GLU A 487 -115.24 80.44 -59.10
N SER A 488 -114.51 81.28 -58.38
CA SER A 488 -114.90 82.68 -58.14
C SER A 488 -114.94 83.51 -59.42
N ARG A 489 -114.04 83.26 -60.38
CA ARG A 489 -114.09 83.86 -61.72
C ARG A 489 -115.28 83.36 -62.54
N ILE A 490 -115.64 82.07 -62.44
CA ILE A 490 -116.83 81.49 -63.06
C ILE A 490 -118.08 82.06 -62.40
N ALA A 491 -118.13 82.20 -61.07
CA ALA A 491 -119.24 82.79 -60.35
C ALA A 491 -119.44 84.26 -60.73
N THR A 492 -118.36 85.05 -60.80
CA THR A 492 -118.43 86.43 -61.30
C THR A 492 -118.80 86.50 -62.78
N LEU A 493 -118.28 85.61 -63.62
CA LEU A 493 -118.70 85.52 -65.03
C LEU A 493 -120.18 85.13 -65.16
N ALA A 494 -120.66 84.17 -64.39
CA ALA A 494 -122.05 83.76 -64.33
C ALA A 494 -122.94 84.90 -63.84
N GLU A 495 -122.47 85.70 -62.88
CA GLU A 495 -123.20 86.88 -62.41
C GLU A 495 -123.15 88.03 -63.42
N THR A 496 -122.05 88.23 -64.16
CA THR A 496 -122.03 89.17 -65.28
C THR A 496 -122.87 88.70 -66.45
N LEU A 497 -122.92 87.40 -66.73
CA LEU A 497 -123.80 86.82 -67.74
C LEU A 497 -125.26 86.98 -67.32
N LYS A 498 -125.59 86.76 -66.05
CA LYS A 498 -126.92 87.05 -65.50
C LYS A 498 -127.29 88.53 -65.60
N ARG A 499 -126.34 89.45 -65.36
CA ARG A 499 -126.55 90.90 -65.54
C ARG A 499 -126.63 91.32 -67.02
N VAL A 500 -125.92 90.64 -67.91
CA VAL A 500 -126.02 90.83 -69.37
C VAL A 500 -127.34 90.26 -69.91
N GLU A 501 -127.79 89.12 -69.39
CA GLU A 501 -129.12 88.54 -69.63
C GLU A 501 -130.23 89.45 -69.09
N GLU A 502 -130.05 90.09 -67.93
CA GLU A 502 -130.99 91.08 -67.39
C GLU A 502 -130.93 92.43 -68.14
N ALA A 503 -129.81 92.79 -68.78
CA ALA A 503 -129.64 94.06 -69.51
C ALA A 503 -130.01 94.00 -71.01
N MET A 504 -130.09 92.82 -71.63
CA MET A 504 -130.45 92.67 -73.06
C MET A 504 -131.92 92.40 -73.35
N GLY A 505 -132.79 92.38 -72.34
CA GLY A 505 -134.23 92.58 -72.51
C GLY A 505 -135.03 91.35 -72.98
N GLN A 506 -136.14 91.14 -72.27
CA GLN A 506 -137.45 90.69 -72.76
C GLN A 506 -137.49 90.00 -74.13
N GLY A 507 -137.80 88.70 -74.12
CA GLY A 507 -138.49 88.08 -75.24
C GLY A 507 -138.34 86.56 -75.32
N ILE A 508 -139.45 85.86 -75.03
CA ILE A 508 -139.94 84.69 -75.79
C ILE A 508 -138.96 83.48 -75.83
N GLY A 509 -139.14 82.42 -75.03
CA GLY A 509 -140.16 81.40 -75.26
C GLY A 509 -139.62 80.25 -76.14
N GLY A 510 -139.72 79.00 -75.66
CA GLY A 510 -139.81 77.82 -76.54
C GLY A 510 -138.76 76.71 -76.39
N SER A 511 -139.28 75.52 -76.05
CA SER A 511 -139.07 74.20 -76.69
C SER A 511 -137.74 73.41 -76.54
N GLU A 512 -137.95 72.17 -76.04
CA GLU A 512 -137.48 70.87 -76.56
C GLU A 512 -136.01 70.40 -76.33
N SER A 513 -135.88 69.33 -75.50
CA SER A 513 -135.27 67.99 -75.70
C SER A 513 -134.25 67.73 -76.85
N PRO A 514 -133.60 66.53 -76.99
CA PRO A 514 -133.13 65.48 -76.05
C PRO A 514 -131.68 64.98 -76.41
N LEU A 515 -131.27 63.79 -75.90
CA LEU A 515 -130.16 62.89 -76.36
C LEU A 515 -128.74 63.35 -75.96
N SER A 516 -127.71 62.53 -75.69
CA SER A 516 -127.27 61.17 -76.08
C SER A 516 -126.08 60.83 -75.14
N SER A 517 -125.97 59.68 -74.47
CA SER A 517 -125.46 58.35 -74.88
C SER A 517 -123.97 58.22 -75.28
N LEU A 518 -123.21 57.48 -74.44
CA LEU A 518 -122.04 56.58 -74.72
C LEU A 518 -120.71 57.21 -75.20
N PRO A 519 -119.53 56.51 -75.21
CA PRO A 519 -119.17 55.09 -74.94
C PRO A 519 -118.01 54.91 -73.89
N GLN A 520 -117.73 53.76 -73.24
CA GLN A 520 -117.08 52.48 -73.63
C GLN A 520 -115.54 52.52 -73.90
N ALA A 521 -114.75 51.81 -73.07
CA ALA A 521 -113.45 51.11 -73.32
C ALA A 521 -112.87 50.66 -71.95
N GLU A 522 -112.82 49.39 -71.53
CA GLU A 522 -111.98 48.24 -71.96
C GLU A 522 -110.46 48.48 -71.93
N TRP A 523 -109.72 47.38 -71.67
CA TRP A 523 -108.25 47.15 -71.58
C TRP A 523 -107.64 47.33 -70.17
N SER A 524 -106.83 46.44 -69.57
CA SER A 524 -106.40 45.04 -69.81
C SER A 524 -105.59 44.62 -68.55
N GLN A 525 -105.62 43.33 -68.18
CA GLN A 525 -104.58 42.70 -67.33
C GLN A 525 -103.24 42.59 -68.08
N PRO A 526 -102.13 42.24 -67.40
CA PRO A 526 -101.68 40.85 -67.50
C PRO A 526 -101.05 40.27 -66.20
N ALA A 527 -101.11 38.94 -66.08
CA ALA A 527 -100.12 38.08 -65.38
C ALA A 527 -99.13 37.53 -66.45
N PRO A 528 -98.22 36.56 -66.22
CA PRO A 528 -97.21 36.29 -65.17
C PRO A 528 -95.76 36.11 -65.74
N GLY A 529 -94.73 35.93 -64.90
CA GLY A 529 -93.58 35.02 -65.16
C GLY A 529 -92.18 35.58 -65.55
N LEU A 530 -91.15 34.80 -65.15
CA LEU A 530 -89.71 34.76 -65.55
C LEU A 530 -88.76 35.72 -64.79
N ALA A 531 -87.84 35.24 -63.93
CA ALA A 531 -86.62 34.43 -64.15
C ALA A 531 -85.41 35.25 -64.66
N SER A 532 -84.38 35.36 -63.82
CA SER A 532 -82.93 35.51 -64.09
C SER A 532 -82.23 35.44 -62.73
N GLU A 533 -81.50 34.38 -62.36
CA GLU A 533 -80.15 34.02 -62.80
C GLU A 533 -79.10 35.14 -62.67
N LEU A 534 -77.99 34.77 -62.00
CA LEU A 534 -76.63 35.36 -61.90
C LEU A 534 -76.23 35.83 -60.48
N PRO A 535 -74.94 35.71 -60.08
CA PRO A 535 -73.99 34.64 -60.38
C PRO A 535 -73.21 34.15 -59.14
N ALA A 536 -72.60 32.97 -59.27
CA ALA A 536 -71.48 32.52 -58.45
C ALA A 536 -70.26 33.46 -58.62
N PRO A 537 -69.44 33.67 -57.58
CA PRO A 537 -68.04 33.98 -57.79
C PRO A 537 -67.20 32.71 -57.73
N GLU A 538 -66.60 32.42 -58.87
CA GLU A 538 -65.49 31.50 -59.05
C GLU A 538 -64.33 31.84 -58.10
N THR A 539 -63.81 30.78 -57.50
CA THR A 539 -62.37 30.52 -57.31
C THR A 539 -61.45 31.44 -58.10
N ARG A 540 -60.68 32.28 -57.39
CA ARG A 540 -59.45 32.84 -57.92
C ARG A 540 -58.32 32.68 -56.90
N ALA A 541 -57.31 31.96 -57.36
CA ALA A 541 -56.03 31.71 -56.75
C ALA A 541 -55.43 32.96 -56.07
N GLN A 542 -55.06 32.82 -54.80
CA GLN A 542 -54.05 33.66 -54.18
C GLN A 542 -52.70 32.96 -54.39
N ALA A 543 -51.95 33.48 -55.35
CA ALA A 543 -50.52 33.28 -55.43
C ALA A 543 -49.88 33.96 -54.22
N SER A 544 -49.17 33.15 -53.43
CA SER A 544 -48.28 33.56 -52.36
C SER A 544 -47.05 34.23 -52.98
N THR A 545 -46.99 35.56 -52.95
CA THR A 545 -45.74 36.32 -53.10
C THR A 545 -45.34 36.81 -51.71
N GLN A 546 -44.29 36.19 -51.17
CA GLN A 546 -43.52 36.68 -50.03
C GLN A 546 -42.81 37.99 -50.40
N PRO A 547 -42.72 38.97 -49.50
CA PRO A 547 -41.62 39.92 -49.51
C PRO A 547 -40.60 39.53 -48.43
N GLU A 548 -39.37 39.34 -48.88
CA GLU A 548 -38.15 39.39 -48.07
C GLU A 548 -38.09 40.73 -47.33
N THR A 549 -37.89 40.69 -46.02
CA THR A 549 -37.42 41.82 -45.23
C THR A 549 -36.18 41.38 -44.46
N GLN A 550 -35.02 41.79 -44.96
CA GLN A 550 -33.76 41.87 -44.22
C GLN A 550 -33.87 43.02 -43.19
N PRO A 551 -33.35 42.85 -41.96
CA PRO A 551 -32.89 43.97 -41.17
C PRO A 551 -31.40 44.21 -41.46
N GLY A 552 -31.08 45.49 -41.73
CA GLY A 552 -29.72 45.97 -41.89
C GLY A 552 -28.98 46.03 -40.56
N ASP A 553 -27.73 45.60 -40.61
CA ASP A 553 -26.75 45.71 -39.54
C ASP A 553 -25.75 46.81 -39.94
N GLU A 554 -25.97 48.02 -39.42
CA GLU A 554 -25.07 49.15 -39.56
C GLU A 554 -24.29 49.35 -38.25
N GLY A 555 -23.01 48.97 -38.35
CA GLY A 555 -21.82 49.41 -37.63
C GLY A 555 -21.93 50.27 -36.37
N MET A 556 -21.15 49.88 -35.35
CA MET A 556 -20.38 50.83 -34.54
C MET A 556 -19.08 50.23 -33.99
N ARG A 557 -17.98 50.92 -34.33
CA ARG A 557 -16.78 51.23 -33.53
C ARG A 557 -15.73 50.13 -33.32
N GLU A 558 -14.72 50.23 -34.17
CA GLU A 558 -13.31 49.97 -33.83
C GLU A 558 -12.93 50.87 -32.64
N ASP A 559 -12.55 50.27 -31.51
CA ASP A 559 -11.80 50.94 -30.46
C ASP A 559 -10.33 50.49 -30.54
N GLU A 560 -9.51 51.52 -30.58
CA GLU A 560 -8.09 51.62 -30.86
C GLU A 560 -7.29 51.14 -29.63
N ILE A 561 -6.75 49.91 -29.65
CA ILE A 561 -5.78 49.48 -28.64
C ILE A 561 -4.40 49.99 -29.04
N ARG A 562 -3.92 50.90 -28.21
CA ARG A 562 -2.64 51.60 -28.26
C ARG A 562 -1.56 50.70 -27.66
N GLU A 563 -0.68 50.16 -28.51
CA GLU A 563 0.53 49.49 -28.07
C GLU A 563 1.59 50.54 -27.68
N ASP A 564 1.90 50.62 -26.37
CA ASP A 564 3.09 51.28 -25.85
C ASP A 564 4.29 50.30 -25.98
N PRO A 565 5.44 50.72 -26.54
CA PRO A 565 6.63 49.89 -26.53
C PRO A 565 7.38 50.06 -25.19
N CYS A 566 7.41 49.00 -24.38
CA CYS A 566 8.31 48.91 -23.23
C CYS A 566 9.76 48.77 -23.69
N GLU A 567 10.61 49.67 -23.21
CA GLU A 567 12.07 49.61 -23.31
C GLU A 567 12.63 48.33 -22.67
N PRO A 568 13.65 47.67 -23.25
CA PRO A 568 14.39 46.64 -22.53
C PRO A 568 15.41 47.30 -21.59
N ALA A 569 15.26 47.06 -20.30
CA ALA A 569 16.26 47.37 -19.29
C ALA A 569 17.51 46.51 -19.51
N ALA A 570 18.66 47.19 -19.64
CA ALA A 570 19.98 46.58 -19.67
C ALA A 570 20.25 45.85 -18.35
N GLN A 571 20.40 44.53 -18.41
CA GLN A 571 21.03 43.75 -17.34
C GLN A 571 22.51 43.66 -17.63
N SER A 572 23.29 44.16 -16.67
CA SER A 572 24.74 44.13 -16.64
C SER A 572 25.24 42.71 -16.37
N GLU A 573 26.08 42.23 -17.27
CA GLU A 573 26.95 41.07 -17.11
C GLU A 573 27.80 41.19 -15.83
N THR A 574 27.66 40.24 -14.92
CA THR A 574 28.69 39.85 -13.96
C THR A 574 28.87 38.34 -14.06
N GLU A 575 29.58 37.93 -15.09
CA GLU A 575 30.23 36.63 -15.18
C GLU A 575 31.52 36.71 -14.34
N ASP A 576 31.57 36.00 -13.21
CA ASP A 576 32.79 35.50 -12.56
C ASP A 576 32.44 34.91 -11.17
N GLU A 577 31.84 33.71 -11.11
CA GLU A 577 31.94 32.72 -10.00
C GLU A 577 30.97 31.54 -10.22
N VAL A 578 31.29 30.61 -11.12
CA VAL A 578 30.60 29.31 -11.19
C VAL A 578 31.63 28.23 -11.51
N ASP A 579 32.21 27.63 -10.47
CA ASP A 579 32.95 26.35 -10.57
C ASP A 579 33.10 25.74 -9.15
N ALA A 580 31.98 25.41 -8.50
CA ALA A 580 31.97 24.60 -7.27
C ALA A 580 30.62 23.94 -6.86
N ALA A 581 29.54 24.06 -7.65
CA ALA A 581 28.19 23.63 -7.23
C ALA A 581 27.79 22.18 -7.62
N ALA A 582 28.68 21.39 -8.22
CA ALA A 582 28.33 20.08 -8.79
C ALA A 582 27.89 18.96 -7.81
N PRO A 583 28.17 18.94 -6.48
CA PRO A 583 27.73 17.83 -5.64
C PRO A 583 26.30 17.98 -5.08
N ALA A 584 25.67 19.16 -5.16
CA ALA A 584 24.31 19.37 -4.62
C ALA A 584 23.21 18.85 -5.58
N ASP A 585 23.40 18.99 -6.90
CA ASP A 585 22.42 18.51 -7.89
C ASP A 585 22.30 16.98 -7.93
N ARG A 586 23.35 16.26 -7.54
CA ARG A 586 23.33 14.79 -7.50
C ARG A 586 22.56 14.22 -6.29
N LEU A 587 22.31 15.04 -5.26
CA LEU A 587 21.53 14.65 -4.07
C LEU A 587 20.01 14.86 -4.28
N LEU A 588 19.61 15.80 -5.14
CA LEU A 588 18.20 16.01 -5.52
C LEU A 588 17.65 14.88 -6.41
N MET A 589 18.51 14.21 -7.18
CA MET A 589 18.14 13.05 -8.02
C MET A 589 17.83 11.77 -7.23
N LYS A 590 18.14 11.71 -5.92
CA LYS A 590 18.02 10.47 -5.12
C LYS A 590 16.59 10.10 -4.70
N SER A 591 15.60 10.97 -4.92
CA SER A 591 14.19 10.66 -4.60
C SER A 591 13.29 10.69 -5.84
N LEU A 592 13.70 10.01 -6.91
CA LEU A 592 12.88 9.80 -8.11
C LEU A 592 11.91 8.62 -7.98
N SER A 593 11.75 8.02 -6.79
CA SER A 593 10.68 7.02 -6.61
C SER A 593 9.32 7.69 -6.79
N ALA A 594 8.38 6.99 -7.42
CA ALA A 594 7.01 7.46 -7.48
C ALA A 594 6.35 7.13 -6.15
N PRO A 595 5.50 8.02 -5.62
CA PRO A 595 4.64 7.69 -4.50
C PRO A 595 3.72 6.50 -4.84
N PRO A 596 3.48 5.56 -3.90
CA PRO A 596 2.59 4.42 -4.13
C PRO A 596 1.19 4.82 -4.63
N ILE A 597 0.67 5.94 -4.11
CA ILE A 597 -0.65 6.48 -4.46
C ILE A 597 -0.78 6.87 -5.94
N LEU A 598 0.33 7.22 -6.61
CA LEU A 598 0.34 7.54 -8.04
C LEU A 598 -0.19 6.35 -8.87
N SER A 599 0.27 5.14 -8.54
CA SER A 599 -0.13 3.93 -9.27
C SER A 599 -1.63 3.63 -9.11
N THR A 600 -2.15 3.73 -7.88
CA THR A 600 -3.58 3.48 -7.58
C THR A 600 -4.48 4.53 -8.22
N TRP A 601 -4.12 5.80 -8.10
CA TRP A 601 -4.85 6.90 -8.75
C TRP A 601 -4.88 6.72 -10.28
N ARG A 602 -3.74 6.38 -10.86
CA ARG A 602 -3.61 6.19 -12.32
C ARG A 602 -4.44 5.01 -12.82
N ASP A 603 -4.40 3.87 -12.14
CA ASP A 603 -5.20 2.70 -12.49
C ASP A 603 -6.70 3.05 -12.45
N ARG A 604 -7.17 3.68 -11.35
CA ARG A 604 -8.56 4.12 -11.23
C ARG A 604 -8.96 5.12 -12.33
N ARG A 605 -8.10 6.10 -12.63
CA ARG A 605 -8.39 7.10 -13.65
C ARG A 605 -8.45 6.50 -15.04
N PHE A 606 -7.54 5.56 -15.31
CA PHE A 606 -7.55 4.85 -16.56
C PHE A 606 -8.86 4.07 -16.73
N ASP A 607 -9.28 3.32 -15.71
CA ASP A 607 -10.54 2.58 -15.72
C ASP A 607 -11.76 3.49 -16.01
N GLU A 608 -11.83 4.67 -15.37
CA GLU A 608 -12.87 5.67 -15.61
C GLU A 608 -12.89 6.17 -17.07
N VAL A 609 -11.71 6.39 -17.66
CA VAL A 609 -11.56 6.91 -19.03
C VAL A 609 -11.83 5.83 -20.08
N THR A 610 -11.45 4.58 -19.80
CA THR A 610 -11.68 3.46 -20.71
C THR A 610 -13.08 2.85 -20.61
N GLY A 611 -13.81 3.14 -19.53
CA GLY A 611 -15.18 2.67 -19.31
C GLY A 611 -15.24 1.16 -19.09
N ASP A 612 -16.22 0.50 -19.73
CA ASP A 612 -16.50 -0.95 -19.56
C ASP A 612 -15.43 -1.89 -20.14
N LEU A 613 -14.24 -1.39 -20.51
CA LEU A 613 -13.14 -2.27 -20.85
C LEU A 613 -12.83 -3.14 -19.63
N PRO A 614 -12.88 -4.48 -19.73
CA PRO A 614 -12.82 -5.39 -18.59
C PRO A 614 -11.39 -5.52 -18.01
N THR A 615 -10.56 -4.51 -18.19
CA THR A 615 -9.19 -4.47 -17.69
C THR A 615 -9.20 -4.03 -16.24
N SER A 616 -8.58 -4.81 -15.36
CA SER A 616 -8.52 -4.49 -13.93
C SER A 616 -7.37 -3.54 -13.56
N SER A 617 -6.55 -3.10 -14.53
CA SER A 617 -5.42 -2.17 -14.33
C SER A 617 -4.83 -1.69 -15.67
N VAL A 618 -4.02 -0.63 -15.64
CA VAL A 618 -3.25 -0.14 -16.80
C VAL A 618 -2.33 -1.22 -17.37
N HIS A 619 -1.67 -2.00 -16.51
CA HIS A 619 -0.74 -3.03 -16.95
C HIS A 619 -1.46 -4.23 -17.60
N ALA A 620 -2.68 -4.53 -17.14
CA ALA A 620 -3.53 -5.51 -17.81
C ALA A 620 -3.92 -5.05 -19.21
N PHE A 621 -4.32 -3.79 -19.35
CA PHE A 621 -4.58 -3.19 -20.66
C PHE A 621 -3.37 -3.26 -21.59
N LEU A 622 -2.17 -2.90 -21.11
CA LEU A 622 -0.95 -2.98 -21.92
C LEU A 622 -0.60 -4.42 -22.32
N ALA A 623 -0.78 -5.38 -21.42
CA ALA A 623 -0.58 -6.81 -21.70
C ALA A 623 -1.55 -7.30 -22.79
N GLU A 624 -2.83 -6.93 -22.71
CA GLU A 624 -3.83 -7.27 -23.73
C GLU A 624 -3.48 -6.69 -25.10
N ARG A 625 -2.98 -5.45 -25.15
CA ARG A 625 -2.54 -4.83 -26.42
C ARG A 625 -1.32 -5.52 -27.00
N LEU A 626 -0.35 -5.89 -26.16
CA LEU A 626 0.81 -6.68 -26.60
C LEU A 626 0.39 -8.07 -27.10
N HIS A 627 -0.48 -8.76 -26.35
CA HIS A 627 -1.04 -10.06 -26.73
C HIS A 627 -1.77 -9.99 -28.08
N ALA A 628 -2.66 -9.00 -28.26
CA ALA A 628 -3.40 -8.80 -29.49
C ALA A 628 -2.49 -8.51 -30.69
N GLN A 629 -1.41 -7.75 -30.49
CA GLN A 629 -0.44 -7.43 -31.54
C GLN A 629 0.37 -8.65 -31.99
N LEU A 630 0.69 -9.56 -31.06
CA LEU A 630 1.36 -10.82 -31.39
C LEU A 630 0.43 -11.78 -32.16
N GLY A 631 -0.90 -11.66 -31.94
CA GLY A 631 -1.94 -12.42 -32.62
C GLY A 631 -1.78 -13.94 -32.45
N ASP A 632 -2.22 -14.72 -33.45
CA ASP A 632 -2.03 -16.18 -33.45
C ASP A 632 -0.56 -16.61 -33.59
N SER A 633 0.33 -15.68 -33.93
CA SER A 633 1.76 -15.94 -34.08
C SER A 633 2.42 -15.85 -32.71
N SER A 634 1.97 -16.67 -31.76
CA SER A 634 2.54 -16.72 -30.41
C SER A 634 4.04 -17.00 -30.55
N PRO A 635 4.91 -16.01 -30.24
CA PRO A 635 6.34 -16.20 -30.35
C PRO A 635 6.76 -17.29 -29.35
N GLU A 636 7.87 -17.97 -29.64
CA GLU A 636 8.42 -18.96 -28.71
C GLU A 636 8.73 -18.32 -27.35
N CYS A 637 9.04 -17.02 -27.32
CA CYS A 637 9.21 -16.23 -26.11
C CYS A 637 8.86 -14.75 -26.37
N ILE A 638 8.10 -14.13 -25.47
CA ILE A 638 7.82 -12.68 -25.52
C ILE A 638 8.99 -11.94 -24.85
N ASP A 639 9.82 -11.30 -25.67
CA ASP A 639 10.92 -10.43 -25.23
C ASP A 639 10.46 -8.97 -25.10
N VAL A 640 10.48 -8.44 -23.87
CA VAL A 640 10.16 -7.06 -23.51
C VAL A 640 11.41 -6.39 -22.94
N LYS A 641 11.68 -5.16 -23.36
CA LYS A 641 12.71 -4.31 -22.75
C LYS A 641 12.04 -3.23 -21.91
N SER A 642 12.55 -2.92 -20.73
CA SER A 642 12.01 -1.84 -19.90
C SER A 642 13.10 -0.85 -19.56
N LEU A 643 12.79 0.45 -19.69
CA LEU A 643 13.58 1.49 -19.04
C LEU A 643 13.01 1.71 -17.64
N GLY A 644 13.77 1.32 -16.62
CA GLY A 644 13.40 1.41 -15.22
C GLY A 644 13.07 2.86 -14.86
N GLY A 645 11.81 3.11 -14.54
CA GLY A 645 11.35 4.39 -14.02
C GLY A 645 11.06 4.34 -12.53
N SER A 646 10.25 5.30 -12.10
CA SER A 646 10.02 5.59 -10.68
C SER A 646 9.20 4.54 -9.93
N LEU A 647 8.51 3.64 -10.62
CA LEU A 647 7.74 2.53 -10.02
C LEU A 647 8.50 1.20 -10.14
N PRO A 648 8.94 0.59 -9.02
CA PRO A 648 9.72 -0.65 -9.03
C PRO A 648 8.90 -1.91 -9.35
N ASP A 649 7.58 -1.82 -9.40
CA ASP A 649 6.68 -2.97 -9.58
C ASP A 649 5.98 -3.02 -10.95
N ALA A 650 6.22 -2.04 -11.83
CA ALA A 650 5.57 -1.94 -13.14
C ALA A 650 5.78 -3.19 -14.01
N GLU A 651 7.02 -3.71 -14.09
CA GLU A 651 7.33 -4.89 -14.88
C GLU A 651 6.74 -6.16 -14.25
N VAL A 652 6.70 -6.25 -12.93
CA VAL A 652 6.06 -7.35 -12.21
C VAL A 652 4.56 -7.38 -12.54
N ARG A 653 3.89 -6.23 -12.56
CA ARG A 653 2.46 -6.12 -12.92
C ARG A 653 2.22 -6.51 -14.38
N LEU A 654 3.06 -6.03 -15.31
CA LEU A 654 2.96 -6.38 -16.74
C LEU A 654 3.15 -7.88 -16.96
N VAL A 655 4.18 -8.50 -16.38
CA VAL A 655 4.46 -9.93 -16.54
C VAL A 655 3.33 -10.78 -15.97
N LYS A 656 2.81 -10.43 -14.79
CA LYS A 656 1.67 -11.14 -14.20
C LYS A 656 0.42 -11.05 -15.09
N ALA A 657 0.18 -9.88 -15.70
CA ALA A 657 -0.92 -9.71 -16.63
C ALA A 657 -0.75 -10.56 -17.90
N LEU A 658 0.44 -10.59 -18.50
CA LEU A 658 0.74 -11.45 -19.66
C LEU A 658 0.61 -12.95 -19.32
N GLN A 659 1.10 -13.37 -18.15
CA GLN A 659 0.93 -14.75 -17.67
C GLN A 659 -0.55 -15.11 -17.49
N ALA A 660 -1.38 -14.18 -17.01
CA ALA A 660 -2.82 -14.41 -16.86
C ALA A 660 -3.54 -14.57 -18.21
N LEU A 661 -3.02 -13.97 -19.29
CA LEU A 661 -3.52 -14.15 -20.66
C LEU A 661 -3.09 -15.51 -21.27
N GLY A 662 -2.26 -16.29 -20.57
CA GLY A 662 -1.79 -17.60 -21.03
C GLY A 662 -0.70 -17.50 -22.10
N ASP A 663 0.02 -16.38 -22.13
CA ASP A 663 1.13 -16.20 -23.04
C ASP A 663 2.27 -17.19 -22.76
N GLY A 664 3.08 -17.45 -23.79
CA GLY A 664 4.27 -18.30 -23.72
C GLY A 664 5.32 -17.77 -22.72
N PRO A 665 6.52 -18.36 -22.67
CA PRO A 665 7.55 -17.87 -21.75
C PRO A 665 7.87 -16.39 -22.04
N ILE A 666 7.93 -15.58 -21.00
CA ILE A 666 8.18 -14.15 -21.09
C ILE A 666 9.63 -13.91 -20.67
N ARG A 667 10.29 -12.93 -21.28
CA ARG A 667 11.57 -12.39 -20.84
C ARG A 667 11.44 -10.88 -20.79
N VAL A 668 11.76 -10.31 -19.64
CA VAL A 668 11.85 -8.86 -19.47
C VAL A 668 13.26 -8.50 -19.06
N GLU A 669 13.92 -7.62 -19.82
CA GLU A 669 15.19 -7.01 -19.41
C GLU A 669 14.92 -5.56 -19.01
N VAL A 670 15.19 -5.23 -17.76
CA VAL A 670 15.02 -3.89 -17.20
C VAL A 670 16.39 -3.24 -17.04
N ILE A 671 16.54 -2.06 -17.61
CA ILE A 671 17.71 -1.21 -17.37
C ILE A 671 17.33 -0.09 -16.43
N ASP A 672 17.99 -0.04 -15.27
CA ASP A 672 17.90 1.10 -14.36
C ASP A 672 19.27 1.81 -14.33
N PHE A 673 19.27 3.13 -14.24
CA PHE A 673 20.51 3.91 -14.15
C PHE A 673 20.94 4.14 -12.70
N ASP A 674 20.07 3.83 -11.73
CA ASP A 674 20.31 3.99 -10.31
C ASP A 674 20.37 2.62 -9.62
N GLU A 675 21.46 2.36 -8.91
CA GLU A 675 21.69 1.06 -8.27
C GLU A 675 20.67 0.78 -7.15
N GLU A 676 20.26 1.81 -6.39
CA GLU A 676 19.33 1.65 -5.27
C GLU A 676 17.93 1.29 -5.78
N ARG A 677 17.46 1.94 -6.85
CA ARG A 677 16.20 1.55 -7.52
C ARG A 677 16.30 0.18 -8.18
N ALA A 678 17.43 -0.17 -8.76
CA ALA A 678 17.64 -1.50 -9.32
C ALA A 678 17.56 -2.58 -8.23
N ASP A 679 18.15 -2.35 -7.06
CA ASP A 679 18.10 -3.25 -5.92
C ASP A 679 16.67 -3.44 -5.39
N GLU A 680 15.91 -2.35 -5.20
CA GLU A 680 14.50 -2.45 -4.80
C GLU A 680 13.69 -3.20 -5.87
N ARG A 681 13.94 -2.97 -7.16
CA ARG A 681 13.28 -3.69 -8.25
C ARG A 681 13.63 -5.18 -8.22
N ARG A 682 14.90 -5.56 -8.05
CA ARG A 682 15.33 -6.97 -7.89
C ARG A 682 14.59 -7.63 -6.73
N ARG A 683 14.48 -6.94 -5.59
CA ARG A 683 13.74 -7.42 -4.42
C ARG A 683 12.26 -7.64 -4.73
N ARG A 684 11.60 -6.73 -5.45
CA ARG A 684 10.20 -6.88 -5.88
C ARG A 684 10.01 -8.05 -6.83
N VAL A 685 10.92 -8.23 -7.77
CA VAL A 685 10.94 -9.36 -8.71
C VAL A 685 11.10 -10.68 -7.96
N GLU A 686 12.02 -10.76 -7.00
CA GLU A 686 12.26 -11.96 -6.19
C GLU A 686 11.04 -12.29 -5.32
N LEU A 687 10.45 -11.30 -4.63
CA LEU A 687 9.24 -11.47 -3.82
C LEU A 687 8.03 -11.92 -4.66
N ALA A 688 8.00 -11.55 -5.93
CA ALA A 688 6.97 -12.00 -6.88
C ALA A 688 7.26 -13.38 -7.49
N GLY A 689 8.43 -13.99 -7.24
CA GLY A 689 8.85 -15.25 -7.83
C GLY A 689 9.18 -15.16 -9.32
N LEU A 690 9.58 -13.99 -9.82
CA LEU A 690 9.80 -13.72 -11.25
C LEU A 690 11.28 -13.54 -11.62
N GLY A 691 12.23 -13.94 -10.76
CA GLY A 691 13.67 -13.76 -10.99
C GLY A 691 14.23 -14.44 -12.24
N GLU A 692 13.57 -15.49 -12.75
CA GLU A 692 13.94 -16.13 -14.02
C GLU A 692 13.31 -15.46 -15.25
N THR A 693 12.28 -14.63 -15.04
CA THR A 693 11.51 -13.95 -16.09
C THR A 693 11.96 -12.50 -16.29
N ILE A 694 12.32 -11.81 -15.20
CA ILE A 694 12.70 -10.41 -15.20
C ILE A 694 14.17 -10.29 -14.76
N GLU A 695 15.02 -9.82 -15.67
CA GLU A 695 16.42 -9.50 -15.40
C GLU A 695 16.57 -7.99 -15.20
N VAL A 696 17.08 -7.57 -14.05
CA VAL A 696 17.31 -6.14 -13.73
C VAL A 696 18.80 -5.85 -13.76
N ARG A 697 19.22 -4.96 -14.66
CA ARG A 697 20.60 -4.56 -14.86
C ARG A 697 20.77 -3.07 -14.58
N VAL A 698 21.92 -2.73 -14.01
CA VAL A 698 22.34 -1.34 -13.87
C VAL A 698 23.25 -1.02 -15.04
N ALA A 699 22.83 -0.07 -15.88
CA ALA A 699 23.61 0.38 -17.01
C ALA A 699 23.31 1.84 -17.32
N ASP A 700 24.31 2.54 -17.87
CA ASP A 700 24.07 3.82 -18.51
C ASP A 700 23.23 3.59 -19.77
N LEU A 701 22.27 4.48 -20.02
CA LEU A 701 21.44 4.43 -21.20
C LEU A 701 22.27 4.54 -22.49
N ASP A 702 23.39 5.27 -22.45
CA ASP A 702 24.32 5.40 -23.58
C ASP A 702 25.10 4.10 -23.85
N GLU A 703 25.27 3.25 -22.83
CA GLU A 703 25.91 1.94 -22.95
C GLU A 703 24.91 0.84 -23.28
N TRP A 704 23.62 1.07 -23.01
CA TRP A 704 22.58 0.12 -23.32
C TRP A 704 22.39 0.03 -24.83
N ALA A 705 22.84 -1.09 -25.40
CA ALA A 705 22.47 -1.49 -26.74
C ALA A 705 21.28 -2.45 -26.63
N VAL A 706 20.15 -2.08 -27.23
CA VAL A 706 19.03 -3.02 -27.41
C VAL A 706 19.45 -4.03 -28.48
N ASP A 707 20.17 -5.07 -28.04
CA ASP A 707 20.94 -5.99 -28.87
C ASP A 707 20.10 -6.95 -29.76
N ALA A 708 18.76 -6.91 -29.66
CA ALA A 708 17.86 -7.77 -30.42
C ALA A 708 16.54 -7.07 -30.76
N PRO A 709 15.86 -7.47 -31.84
CA PRO A 709 14.48 -7.06 -32.07
C PRO A 709 13.61 -7.60 -30.94
N CYS A 710 13.20 -6.74 -30.03
CA CYS A 710 12.22 -7.04 -28.99
C CYS A 710 10.80 -6.88 -29.54
N HIS A 711 9.82 -7.45 -28.83
CA HIS A 711 8.40 -7.34 -29.18
C HIS A 711 7.79 -6.07 -28.59
N ALA A 712 8.28 -5.63 -27.44
CA ALA A 712 7.87 -4.37 -26.83
C ALA A 712 8.99 -3.69 -26.04
N ILE A 713 8.91 -2.37 -25.96
CA ILE A 713 9.64 -1.55 -24.99
C ILE A 713 8.62 -0.93 -24.02
N LEU A 714 8.81 -1.11 -22.71
CA LEU A 714 8.04 -0.49 -21.64
C LEU A 714 8.76 0.76 -21.11
N LEU A 715 8.03 1.86 -21.04
CA LEU A 715 8.44 3.12 -20.42
C LEU A 715 7.44 3.45 -19.31
N SER A 716 7.71 3.01 -18.08
CA SER A 716 6.86 3.31 -16.92
C SER A 716 7.49 4.39 -16.05
N ASP A 717 7.01 5.63 -16.18
CA ASP A 717 7.50 6.81 -15.47
C ASP A 717 9.00 7.03 -15.63
N ALA A 718 9.54 6.68 -16.80
CA ALA A 718 10.98 6.71 -17.04
C ALA A 718 11.46 8.01 -17.68
N LEU A 719 10.59 8.73 -18.42
CA LEU A 719 11.01 9.86 -19.26
C LEU A 719 11.15 11.19 -18.52
N HIS A 720 10.40 11.41 -17.43
CA HIS A 720 10.33 12.72 -16.76
C HIS A 720 11.64 13.15 -16.09
N GLY A 721 12.52 12.21 -15.75
CA GLY A 721 13.85 12.48 -15.21
C GLY A 721 14.96 12.53 -16.27
N GLN A 722 14.64 12.35 -17.56
CA GLN A 722 15.65 12.26 -18.61
C GLN A 722 15.93 13.63 -19.23
N PRO A 723 17.19 14.11 -19.22
CA PRO A 723 17.51 15.41 -19.79
C PRO A 723 17.45 15.43 -21.33
N GLU A 724 17.66 14.29 -21.99
CA GLU A 724 17.68 14.17 -23.46
C GLU A 724 16.61 13.20 -23.97
N VAL A 725 15.34 13.39 -23.59
CA VAL A 725 14.20 12.52 -23.97
C VAL A 725 14.21 12.18 -25.46
N GLY A 726 14.46 13.16 -26.33
CA GLY A 726 14.52 12.94 -27.78
C GLY A 726 15.56 11.90 -28.20
N ARG A 727 16.75 11.92 -27.59
CA ARG A 727 17.84 10.97 -27.88
C ARG A 727 17.51 9.56 -27.38
N VAL A 728 16.89 9.46 -26.20
CA VAL A 728 16.39 8.20 -25.65
C VAL A 728 15.41 7.55 -26.61
N LEU A 729 14.44 8.33 -27.09
CA LEU A 729 13.43 7.85 -28.02
C LEU A 729 13.99 7.55 -29.42
N ASP A 730 15.00 8.30 -29.88
CA ASP A 730 15.74 7.98 -31.13
C ASP A 730 16.43 6.62 -31.03
N HIS A 731 17.00 6.30 -29.86
CA HIS A 731 17.62 5.00 -29.60
C HIS A 731 16.58 3.88 -29.67
N PHE A 732 15.40 4.05 -29.04
CA PHE A 732 14.33 3.05 -29.08
C PHE A 732 13.70 2.88 -30.45
N SER A 733 13.49 3.97 -31.18
CA SER A 733 12.98 3.93 -32.56
C SER A 733 13.91 3.13 -33.49
N ALA A 734 15.23 3.25 -33.31
CA ALA A 734 16.20 2.48 -34.08
C ALA A 734 16.26 0.99 -33.69
N ALA A 735 15.89 0.66 -32.45
CA ALA A 735 15.93 -0.70 -31.90
C ALA A 735 14.66 -1.51 -32.16
N LEU A 736 13.50 -0.87 -32.23
CA LEU A 736 12.23 -1.55 -32.42
C LEU A 736 12.10 -2.11 -33.85
N SER A 737 11.67 -3.37 -33.93
CA SER A 737 11.36 -4.00 -35.20
C SER A 737 9.98 -3.60 -35.73
N ASN A 738 9.73 -3.82 -37.03
CA ASN A 738 8.40 -3.59 -37.59
C ASN A 738 7.36 -4.47 -36.86
N GLY A 739 6.35 -3.83 -36.29
CA GLY A 739 5.30 -4.48 -35.52
C GLY A 739 5.55 -4.57 -34.02
N ALA A 740 6.73 -4.16 -33.54
CA ALA A 740 6.99 -4.03 -32.10
C ALA A 740 6.27 -2.79 -31.52
N LEU A 741 5.93 -2.88 -30.24
CA LEU A 741 5.20 -1.84 -29.51
C LEU A 741 6.09 -1.03 -28.58
N LEU A 742 5.78 0.26 -28.45
CA LEU A 742 6.22 1.08 -27.33
C LEU A 742 5.04 1.22 -26.36
N LEU A 743 5.17 0.65 -25.17
CA LEU A 743 4.20 0.71 -24.09
C LEU A 743 4.61 1.85 -23.16
N PHE A 744 3.80 2.89 -23.04
CA PHE A 744 4.11 4.07 -22.26
C PHE A 744 3.09 4.27 -21.15
N VAL A 745 3.60 4.53 -19.94
CA VAL A 745 2.79 4.92 -18.79
C VAL A 745 3.58 5.96 -18.02
N GLY A 746 3.04 7.16 -17.81
CA GLY A 746 3.63 8.11 -16.88
C GLY A 746 3.47 9.55 -17.29
N ARG A 747 4.34 10.41 -16.76
CA ARG A 747 4.26 11.86 -16.96
C ARG A 747 4.63 12.25 -18.40
N ILE A 748 3.75 13.00 -19.05
CA ILE A 748 3.85 13.49 -20.43
C ILE A 748 4.12 14.99 -20.53
N GLY A 749 3.75 15.79 -19.53
CA GLY A 749 3.91 17.25 -19.59
C GLY A 749 5.14 17.78 -18.85
N VAL A 750 5.85 18.72 -19.47
CA VAL A 750 7.09 19.34 -18.95
C VAL A 750 6.83 20.65 -18.21
N GLY A 751 7.66 20.93 -17.20
CA GLY A 751 7.74 22.22 -16.52
C GLY A 751 6.58 22.53 -15.58
N GLY A 752 6.71 23.62 -14.83
CA GLY A 752 5.79 23.96 -13.75
C GLY A 752 4.33 24.00 -14.14
N ILE A 753 3.49 23.57 -13.20
CA ILE A 753 2.04 23.60 -13.36
C ILE A 753 1.59 25.06 -13.24
N ARG A 754 1.12 25.61 -14.36
CA ARG A 754 0.60 26.97 -14.44
C ARG A 754 -0.88 26.95 -14.12
N LEU A 755 -1.21 27.38 -12.91
CA LEU A 755 -2.58 27.49 -12.43
C LEU A 755 -3.16 28.86 -12.79
N SER A 756 -4.39 28.89 -13.28
CA SER A 756 -5.16 30.14 -13.37
C SER A 756 -5.51 30.64 -11.96
N ALA A 757 -5.86 31.93 -11.85
CA ALA A 757 -6.31 32.48 -10.57
C ALA A 757 -7.59 31.81 -10.04
N SER A 758 -8.48 31.38 -10.95
CA SER A 758 -9.71 30.66 -10.60
C SER A 758 -9.42 29.26 -10.07
N THR A 759 -8.52 28.53 -10.71
CA THR A 759 -8.13 27.19 -10.28
C THR A 759 -7.33 27.23 -8.97
N LEU A 760 -6.43 28.20 -8.81
CA LEU A 760 -5.74 28.42 -7.54
C LEU A 760 -6.71 28.72 -6.40
N SER A 761 -7.71 29.58 -6.64
CA SER A 761 -8.74 29.88 -5.63
C SER A 761 -9.55 28.65 -5.21
N GLN A 762 -9.83 27.72 -6.12
CA GLN A 762 -10.52 26.47 -5.80
C GLN A 762 -9.63 25.51 -5.02
N LEU A 763 -8.35 25.43 -5.37
CA LEU A 763 -7.38 24.66 -4.59
C LEU A 763 -7.21 25.25 -3.18
N GLU A 764 -7.16 26.57 -3.03
CA GLU A 764 -7.11 27.23 -1.71
C GLU A 764 -8.36 26.91 -0.87
N GLU A 765 -9.55 26.93 -1.50
CA GLU A 765 -10.80 26.55 -0.84
C GLU A 765 -10.77 25.08 -0.40
N LEU A 766 -10.36 24.17 -1.27
CA LEU A 766 -10.20 22.75 -0.96
C LEU A 766 -9.19 22.53 0.18
N TRP A 767 -8.07 23.25 0.15
CA TRP A 767 -7.06 23.16 1.21
C TRP A 767 -7.54 23.69 2.56
N SER A 768 -8.47 24.64 2.57
CA SER A 768 -9.05 25.18 3.80
C SER A 768 -9.94 24.18 4.54
N VAL A 769 -10.39 23.13 3.86
CA VAL A 769 -11.26 22.07 4.40
C VAL A 769 -10.56 20.71 4.43
N LEU A 770 -9.23 20.67 4.32
CA LEU A 770 -8.47 19.43 4.42
C LEU A 770 -8.75 18.71 5.76
N PRO A 771 -8.89 17.38 5.75
CA PRO A 771 -8.92 16.57 6.95
C PRO A 771 -7.72 16.87 7.87
N GLU A 772 -7.94 16.79 9.18
CA GLU A 772 -6.91 17.12 10.16
C GLU A 772 -5.67 16.22 9.99
N SER A 773 -5.88 14.94 9.65
CA SER A 773 -4.87 13.94 9.28
C SER A 773 -3.90 14.43 8.21
N LEU A 774 -4.42 14.93 7.09
CA LEU A 774 -3.62 15.45 5.97
C LEU A 774 -3.01 16.82 6.28
N SER A 775 -3.73 17.66 7.03
CA SER A 775 -3.29 19.03 7.37
C SER A 775 -2.04 19.07 8.27
N GLN A 776 -1.81 17.99 9.03
CA GLN A 776 -0.64 17.86 9.91
C GLN A 776 0.63 17.45 9.16
N THR A 777 0.50 16.94 7.93
CA THR A 777 1.65 16.51 7.13
C THR A 777 2.30 17.71 6.45
N GLU A 778 3.59 17.94 6.74
CA GLU A 778 4.30 19.17 6.36
C GLU A 778 4.24 19.47 4.84
N ASP A 779 4.34 18.42 4.01
CA ASP A 779 4.32 18.51 2.54
C ASP A 779 2.93 18.83 1.96
N ILE A 780 1.86 18.44 2.66
CA ILE A 780 0.47 18.68 2.22
C ILE A 780 -0.07 19.99 2.79
N ARG A 781 0.41 20.41 3.97
CA ARG A 781 -0.11 21.54 4.74
C ARG A 781 -0.23 22.85 3.96
N ASN A 782 0.71 23.12 3.05
CA ASN A 782 0.72 24.35 2.28
C ASN A 782 -0.03 24.16 0.96
N VAL A 783 -0.87 25.10 0.55
CA VAL A 783 -1.48 25.05 -0.79
C VAL A 783 -0.37 25.04 -1.87
N PRO A 784 -0.49 24.21 -2.93
CA PRO A 784 0.44 24.25 -4.05
C PRO A 784 0.52 25.66 -4.64
N ARG A 785 1.74 26.17 -4.80
CA ARG A 785 2.02 27.47 -5.41
C ARG A 785 2.09 27.35 -6.94
N GLN A 786 1.91 28.48 -7.60
CA GLN A 786 2.22 28.59 -9.02
C GLN A 786 3.69 28.22 -9.25
N ASP A 787 3.95 27.46 -10.31
CA ASP A 787 5.29 26.97 -10.68
C ASP A 787 5.94 26.05 -9.63
N GLU A 788 5.19 25.59 -8.63
CA GLU A 788 5.59 24.51 -7.74
C GLU A 788 5.54 23.20 -8.54
N ASP A 789 6.51 23.02 -9.42
CA ASP A 789 6.75 21.72 -10.01
C ASP A 789 7.50 20.84 -9.03
N CYS A 790 7.05 19.60 -8.92
CA CYS A 790 7.86 18.54 -8.31
C CYS A 790 9.06 18.17 -9.19
N GLY A 791 9.10 18.65 -10.44
CA GLY A 791 10.15 18.38 -11.41
C GLY A 791 11.25 19.43 -11.44
N LEU A 792 12.48 18.97 -11.74
CA LEU A 792 13.56 19.86 -12.17
C LEU A 792 13.10 20.62 -13.42
N PRO A 793 13.54 21.88 -13.63
CA PRO A 793 13.35 22.56 -14.91
C PRO A 793 14.11 21.77 -15.99
N VAL A 794 13.42 20.85 -16.66
CA VAL A 794 13.98 20.10 -17.78
C VAL A 794 13.92 21.00 -19.01
N ASP A 795 15.04 21.06 -19.75
CA ASP A 795 15.12 21.77 -21.03
C ASP A 795 14.04 21.26 -22.02
N ASP A 796 13.64 22.16 -22.93
CA ASP A 796 12.44 22.25 -23.79
C ASP A 796 11.81 21.00 -24.47
N ALA A 797 12.33 19.77 -24.32
CA ALA A 797 11.81 18.59 -25.01
C ALA A 797 10.60 17.97 -24.29
N ASP A 798 9.40 18.33 -24.74
CA ASP A 798 8.14 17.70 -24.33
C ASP A 798 8.08 16.19 -24.66
N PRO A 799 7.98 15.28 -23.67
CA PRO A 799 7.86 13.85 -23.90
C PRO A 799 6.67 13.49 -24.78
N ALA A 800 5.51 14.15 -24.58
CA ALA A 800 4.33 13.92 -25.42
C ALA A 800 4.62 14.16 -26.90
N SER A 801 5.14 15.35 -27.23
CA SER A 801 5.53 15.70 -28.60
C SER A 801 6.63 14.78 -29.12
N SER A 802 7.65 14.47 -28.31
CA SER A 802 8.78 13.64 -28.71
C SER A 802 8.37 12.20 -29.06
N LEU A 803 7.36 11.65 -28.36
CA LEU A 803 6.77 10.35 -28.65
C LEU A 803 5.99 10.38 -29.98
N LEU A 804 5.12 11.38 -30.17
CA LEU A 804 4.33 11.53 -31.40
C LEU A 804 5.17 11.77 -32.66
N GLU A 805 6.33 12.42 -32.52
CA GLU A 805 7.25 12.63 -33.64
C GLU A 805 7.90 11.34 -34.15
N ARG A 806 8.03 10.31 -33.30
CA ARG A 806 8.85 9.12 -33.56
C ARG A 806 8.04 7.84 -33.70
N PHE A 807 6.87 7.78 -33.11
CA PHE A 807 6.04 6.57 -33.06
C PHE A 807 4.60 6.86 -33.48
N GLU A 808 3.95 5.86 -34.06
CA GLU A 808 2.56 5.95 -34.51
C GLU A 808 1.64 5.59 -33.34
N PRO A 809 0.79 6.51 -32.84
CA PRO A 809 -0.08 6.23 -31.70
C PRO A 809 -1.19 5.24 -32.10
N LEU A 810 -1.25 4.10 -31.41
CA LEU A 810 -2.34 3.13 -31.54
C LEU A 810 -3.46 3.42 -30.55
N VAL A 811 -3.06 3.76 -29.31
CA VAL A 811 -3.94 4.22 -28.23
C VAL A 811 -3.20 5.27 -27.44
N VAL A 812 -3.88 6.38 -27.14
CA VAL A 812 -3.40 7.43 -26.23
C VAL A 812 -4.53 7.83 -25.30
N ALA A 813 -4.21 8.01 -24.02
CA ALA A 813 -5.11 8.53 -23.01
C ALA A 813 -4.34 9.46 -22.07
N GLY A 814 -4.65 10.75 -22.09
CA GLY A 814 -4.09 11.75 -21.20
C GLY A 814 -5.02 12.08 -20.03
N PHE A 815 -4.46 12.30 -18.84
CA PHE A 815 -5.20 12.73 -17.65
C PHE A 815 -4.31 13.43 -16.61
N GLY A 816 -4.95 14.14 -15.67
CA GLY A 816 -4.35 14.57 -14.41
C GLY A 816 -3.45 15.79 -14.49
N HIS A 817 -3.98 17.00 -14.74
CA HIS A 817 -3.18 18.23 -14.66
C HIS A 817 -2.95 18.65 -13.20
N LEU A 818 -4.03 18.82 -12.44
CA LEU A 818 -3.96 19.21 -11.03
C LEU A 818 -3.58 18.05 -10.11
N ALA A 819 -3.94 16.83 -10.48
CA ALA A 819 -3.59 15.64 -9.70
C ALA A 819 -2.08 15.51 -9.51
N ASP A 820 -1.27 15.85 -10.53
CA ASP A 820 0.20 15.77 -10.47
C ASP A 820 0.82 16.65 -9.37
N LEU A 821 0.16 17.74 -8.96
CA LEU A 821 0.59 18.55 -7.80
C LEU A 821 0.57 17.76 -6.49
N VAL A 822 -0.26 16.72 -6.41
CA VAL A 822 -0.57 15.99 -5.19
C VAL A 822 -0.03 14.58 -5.25
N VAL A 823 -0.27 13.82 -6.32
CA VAL A 823 0.28 12.47 -6.49
C VAL A 823 1.77 12.45 -6.91
N GLY A 824 2.33 13.61 -7.28
CA GLY A 824 3.72 13.73 -7.72
C GLY A 824 4.74 13.62 -6.57
N PRO A 825 6.04 13.53 -6.89
CA PRO A 825 7.10 13.29 -5.90
C PRO A 825 7.18 14.31 -4.76
N ALA A 826 6.73 15.57 -4.93
CA ALA A 826 6.83 16.55 -3.85
C ALA A 826 5.82 16.31 -2.71
N ARG A 827 4.73 15.59 -2.96
CA ARG A 827 3.62 15.46 -1.99
C ARG A 827 3.04 14.08 -1.87
N GLY A 828 3.17 13.24 -2.90
CA GLY A 828 2.46 11.96 -2.92
C GLY A 828 2.95 10.98 -1.86
N PHE A 829 4.20 11.10 -1.39
CA PHE A 829 4.74 10.23 -0.32
C PHE A 829 4.06 10.42 1.02
N ALA A 830 3.43 11.58 1.23
CA ALA A 830 2.63 11.86 2.42
C ALA A 830 1.26 11.18 2.39
N MET A 831 0.88 10.53 1.29
CA MET A 831 -0.44 9.93 1.13
C MET A 831 -0.34 8.43 0.91
N SER A 832 -1.23 7.70 1.58
CA SER A 832 -1.44 6.28 1.34
C SER A 832 -2.67 6.07 0.46
N ALA A 833 -2.61 5.10 -0.45
CA ALA A 833 -3.81 4.65 -1.17
C ALA A 833 -4.82 3.92 -0.28
N GLU A 834 -4.40 3.51 0.93
CA GLU A 834 -5.26 2.88 1.94
C GLU A 834 -5.95 3.92 2.86
N ASP A 835 -5.58 5.20 2.72
CA ASP A 835 -6.17 6.29 3.51
C ASP A 835 -7.36 6.90 2.78
N ASP A 836 -8.56 6.72 3.34
CA ASP A 836 -9.81 7.25 2.79
C ASP A 836 -9.78 8.77 2.64
N ASP A 837 -9.12 9.50 3.56
CA ASP A 837 -9.00 10.96 3.50
C ASP A 837 -8.16 11.40 2.28
N ALA A 838 -7.06 10.68 2.02
CA ALA A 838 -6.20 10.93 0.86
C ALA A 838 -6.93 10.63 -0.45
N MET A 839 -7.68 9.54 -0.51
CA MET A 839 -8.48 9.19 -1.68
C MET A 839 -9.60 10.20 -1.93
N GLN A 840 -10.27 10.68 -0.88
CA GLN A 840 -11.30 11.71 -0.99
C GLN A 840 -10.72 13.05 -1.48
N LEU A 841 -9.52 13.42 -1.02
CA LEU A 841 -8.81 14.59 -1.53
C LEU A 841 -8.51 14.44 -3.02
N LEU A 842 -8.01 13.28 -3.45
CA LEU A 842 -7.72 13.02 -4.86
C LEU A 842 -8.97 13.07 -5.72
N GLU A 843 -10.08 12.47 -5.29
CA GLU A 843 -11.36 12.55 -5.99
C GLU A 843 -11.83 14.01 -6.14
N SER A 844 -11.65 14.82 -5.09
CA SER A 844 -12.01 16.24 -5.13
C SER A 844 -11.13 17.02 -6.11
N ILE A 845 -9.83 16.76 -6.13
CA ILE A 845 -8.89 17.38 -7.09
C ILE A 845 -9.22 16.94 -8.51
N MET A 846 -9.55 15.66 -8.73
CA MET A 846 -9.95 15.15 -10.03
C MET A 846 -11.24 15.82 -10.53
N ALA A 847 -12.24 16.01 -9.67
CA ALA A 847 -13.45 16.72 -10.03
C ALA A 847 -13.16 18.17 -10.47
N ILE A 848 -12.20 18.85 -9.80
CA ILE A 848 -11.71 20.16 -10.25
C ILE A 848 -11.03 20.01 -11.61
N ASP A 849 -10.08 19.08 -11.74
CA ASP A 849 -9.31 18.83 -12.96
C ASP A 849 -10.20 18.59 -14.18
N GLU A 850 -11.25 17.77 -14.05
CA GLU A 850 -12.24 17.51 -15.10
C GLU A 850 -13.08 18.74 -15.45
N SER A 851 -13.57 19.44 -14.42
CA SER A 851 -14.37 20.65 -14.65
C SER A 851 -13.54 21.74 -15.34
N ARG A 852 -12.24 21.79 -15.05
CA ARG A 852 -11.32 22.82 -15.54
C ARG A 852 -10.67 22.46 -16.86
N ALA A 853 -10.42 21.19 -17.14
CA ALA A 853 -9.94 20.73 -18.45
C ALA A 853 -10.82 21.26 -19.58
N LEU A 854 -12.14 21.27 -19.40
CA LEU A 854 -13.09 21.79 -20.39
C LEU A 854 -13.09 23.33 -20.50
N SER A 855 -12.82 24.05 -19.40
CA SER A 855 -12.96 25.51 -19.35
C SER A 855 -11.66 26.29 -19.53
N GLU A 856 -10.53 25.70 -19.15
CA GLU A 856 -9.23 26.36 -19.04
C GLU A 856 -8.13 25.71 -19.90
N ASP A 857 -8.49 24.70 -20.71
CA ASP A 857 -7.54 23.98 -21.59
C ASP A 857 -6.33 23.44 -20.82
N LEU A 858 -6.60 22.82 -19.67
CA LEU A 858 -5.55 22.22 -18.84
C LEU A 858 -5.00 20.98 -19.56
N ALA A 859 -3.78 21.11 -20.09
CA ALA A 859 -3.11 20.00 -20.77
C ALA A 859 -2.85 18.84 -19.80
N PRO A 860 -3.15 17.57 -20.15
CA PRO A 860 -2.89 16.43 -19.29
C PRO A 860 -1.40 16.32 -18.95
N ARG A 861 -1.08 15.94 -17.71
CA ARG A 861 0.32 15.75 -17.26
C ARG A 861 0.73 14.30 -17.20
N HIS A 862 -0.21 13.37 -17.05
CA HIS A 862 0.03 11.93 -17.11
C HIS A 862 -0.65 11.33 -18.32
N GLY A 863 -0.15 10.20 -18.78
CA GLY A 863 -0.78 9.47 -19.85
C GLY A 863 -0.44 7.98 -19.87
N VAL A 864 -1.33 7.24 -20.51
CA VAL A 864 -1.13 5.84 -20.93
C VAL A 864 -1.18 5.84 -22.44
N ALA A 865 -0.20 5.22 -23.07
CA ALA A 865 -0.16 5.13 -24.51
C ALA A 865 0.48 3.83 -25.01
N VAL A 866 0.03 3.40 -26.18
CA VAL A 866 0.61 2.31 -26.95
C VAL A 866 0.95 2.87 -28.31
N PHE A 867 2.21 2.78 -28.70
CA PHE A 867 2.67 3.22 -30.02
C PHE A 867 3.26 2.06 -30.82
N ALA A 868 3.21 2.18 -32.14
CA ALA A 868 3.88 1.29 -33.08
C ALA A 868 5.15 1.94 -33.66
N ALA A 869 6.19 1.14 -33.91
CA ALA A 869 7.45 1.62 -34.47
C ALA A 869 7.36 2.18 -35.91
N SER A 870 6.35 1.77 -36.70
CA SER A 870 5.95 2.33 -38.01
C SER A 870 4.93 1.40 -38.70
N GLY A 871 3.90 1.95 -39.34
CA GLY A 871 3.12 1.26 -40.38
C GLY A 871 1.96 0.41 -39.86
N ALA A 872 1.42 0.75 -38.70
CA ALA A 872 0.25 0.08 -38.13
C ALA A 872 -0.95 1.05 -38.20
N ASP A 873 -2.09 0.58 -38.70
CA ASP A 873 -3.27 1.44 -38.80
C ASP A 873 -3.69 1.92 -37.39
N PRO A 874 -3.83 3.24 -37.14
CA PRO A 874 -4.27 3.75 -35.85
C PRO A 874 -5.71 3.33 -35.59
N THR A 875 -5.97 2.74 -34.42
CA THR A 875 -7.25 2.07 -34.16
C THR A 875 -8.15 2.77 -33.13
N GLU A 876 -7.65 3.33 -32.02
CA GLU A 876 -8.54 3.76 -30.92
C GLU A 876 -7.99 4.96 -30.11
N ARG A 877 -8.87 5.84 -29.62
CA ARG A 877 -8.52 7.02 -28.79
C ARG A 877 -9.46 7.14 -27.61
N PHE A 878 -8.93 7.46 -26.43
CA PHE A 878 -9.70 7.61 -25.19
C PHE A 878 -9.23 8.85 -24.39
N GLY A 879 -10.13 9.51 -23.65
CA GLY A 879 -9.76 10.58 -22.70
C GLY A 879 -9.52 11.97 -23.30
N GLN A 880 -8.74 12.79 -22.59
CA GLN A 880 -8.38 14.15 -23.03
C GLN A 880 -7.43 14.09 -24.24
N ALA A 881 -7.47 15.13 -25.07
CA ALA A 881 -6.57 15.27 -26.21
C ALA A 881 -5.11 15.22 -25.74
N TRP A 882 -4.31 14.37 -26.40
CA TRP A 882 -2.88 14.27 -26.10
C TRP A 882 -2.18 15.58 -26.53
N PRO A 883 -1.25 16.13 -25.74
CA PRO A 883 -0.58 17.39 -26.08
C PRO A 883 0.16 17.28 -27.42
N GLY A 884 -0.02 18.28 -28.29
CA GLY A 884 0.63 18.35 -29.61
C GLY A 884 -0.07 17.55 -30.72
N GLU A 885 -1.17 16.86 -30.42
CA GLU A 885 -1.95 16.16 -31.45
C GLU A 885 -2.73 17.16 -32.33
N PRO A 886 -2.75 16.99 -33.67
CA PRO A 886 -3.60 17.82 -34.52
C PRO A 886 -5.07 17.57 -34.20
N GLU A 887 -5.85 18.63 -33.95
CA GLU A 887 -7.31 18.56 -33.80
C GLU A 887 -7.90 17.77 -34.98
N VAL A 888 -8.50 16.61 -34.67
CA VAL A 888 -9.21 15.82 -35.67
C VAL A 888 -10.64 16.33 -35.71
N ASP A 889 -10.91 17.14 -36.73
CA ASP A 889 -12.24 17.68 -37.09
C ASP A 889 -13.31 16.60 -37.32
#